data_AF-A0A7D7LQC0-F1
#
_entry.id   AF-A0A7D7LQC0-F1
#
_cell.length_a   1.000
_cell.length_b   1.000
_cell.length_c   1.000
_cell.angle_alpha   90.00
_cell.angle_beta   90.00
_cell.angle_gamma   90.00
#
_symmetry.space_group_name_H-M   'P 1'
#
loop_
_entity.id
_entity.type
_entity.pdbx_description
1 polymer ?
#
loop_
_entity_poly.entity_id
_entity_poly.type
_entity_poly.pdbx_seq_one_letter_code
_entity_poly.pdbx_strand_id
1 'polypeptide(L)'
;MTEFSHIVYEAVIWFFLLYATGVLLVYSWMGIYALGAILQYKRENTFTDYSIIASNPNAPIFSLIAPAYNEGMTIVENVRSLLSLFYHNLEIIIVNDGSKDDSIQKLIEAYELECISFFIQGDIPTAEVRGVYKSKNPAFKKLIVVDKANGGKADALNVGVNISGGDYLVCIDVDCILEQDAILKLAKPFLQQTDKKLIACGGVIRLANNCRIENGKVVEVNLPRTLLGRTQVLEYIRAFVLGRMAWSRASGLILISGAFGVFDRKIVLACGGYDKNTVGEDMELVVRMRQYMEERNEAYEVITIPDPLCWTEAPESKEILVKQRNRWMRGTMETLWKHRKMMFNPKYGKLGTVSLPYWFTFEFLGPLIEFAGYFFFILFLILGIINWSFFLVLCALVISAGFLYSFYAILVDLVSRQVYTKRKDFLSLISTALLEPFYFHPIVVKAGVKGFVDYFKKSHSWGEMTRQGFNQEVKNLPWGKRMLAILKFGLQSWGAVSSVFIIFFLLTVGAEWVWYHYAFDTFKTELIALPLLLDNLLFAFRILLGLGVGYLLLNFVKAGWARNFALILFSAMIIFQFVLFIYFSESGSMLGADIQFYTKAEIMQTLESGGMLSLKNMLIMLILAVTAIIPFYFAGRTSFKTPVAGITILSLGILSFFIPRPLGMTSEFNEFGQMAAKSKWENFFSSNSNNYLNRPEIAGLLGQSGKFNPHAEMLDKDYPFWKKEDTPDFLGPLLTKSDKTPNLVLIVMEGFGHAYTSHDGYIGNFAPFLDSLSGKGLVWDQALSSSGRTFGALPTLTGSLPFGQSGFLEIDKTPPHFNLFNVLKKNGFTTGFYYGGQGQFDKMDRFVKFSGADNLIDQTSFSKGYSKLPSKNGESWGYEDQAVFSKMLDTQPVQNRPYFNTVFTLSTHSPFLINSAGYYGKKFNAALKSPKLNKQQRDLAAEHKKQLTAMLNADDALRELFANYRKRADFANTIFVITGDHSMPEVILQSKIDRFRVPLVIYSDMVKQPKRFNSMVSHFDVAPTLLAYYRNNYNLSTPKTVAWIGDGLKGSANKAGSGIPIMKSKDQLQNFVFANYHLQDKQVFRLTDMQEDPVSDLKERKKVLSYFNNFRGMNNSFTSSNKLIPDSTVVNFFRSR
;
A
#
# COMPACT_ATOMS: atom_id res chain seq x y z
N MET A 1 22.01 16.38 -14.23
CA MET A 1 22.78 15.16 -14.58
C MET A 1 24.18 15.59 -15.01
N THR A 2 25.22 14.86 -14.61
CA THR A 2 26.59 15.07 -15.13
C THR A 2 26.68 14.56 -16.58
N GLU A 3 27.61 15.07 -17.39
CA GLU A 3 27.79 14.66 -18.78
C GLU A 3 28.00 13.14 -18.93
N PHE A 4 28.81 12.54 -18.05
CA PHE A 4 28.99 11.08 -17.97
C PHE A 4 27.68 10.32 -17.74
N SER A 5 26.82 10.80 -16.83
CA SER A 5 25.53 10.16 -16.56
C SER A 5 24.56 10.23 -17.74
N HIS A 6 24.65 11.27 -18.56
CA HIS A 6 23.86 11.41 -19.78
C HIS A 6 24.32 10.40 -20.86
N ILE A 7 25.63 10.25 -21.05
CA ILE A 7 26.19 9.27 -22.00
C ILE A 7 25.78 7.84 -21.62
N VAL A 8 25.88 7.49 -20.33
CA VAL A 8 25.47 6.17 -19.84
C VAL A 8 23.97 5.94 -20.06
N TYR A 9 23.14 6.95 -19.80
CA TYR A 9 21.70 6.88 -20.03
C TYR A 9 21.36 6.61 -21.50
N GLU A 10 21.95 7.38 -22.42
CA GLU A 10 21.73 7.19 -23.86
C GLU A 10 22.24 5.84 -24.35
N ALA A 11 23.42 5.40 -23.92
CA ALA A 11 23.98 4.11 -24.30
C ALA A 11 23.06 2.94 -23.90
N VAL A 12 22.50 2.99 -22.69
CA VAL A 12 21.54 1.98 -22.20
C VAL A 12 20.26 1.98 -23.03
N ILE A 13 19.71 3.16 -23.34
CA ILE A 13 18.47 3.26 -24.15
C ILE A 13 18.70 2.74 -25.57
N TRP A 14 19.78 3.16 -26.23
CA TRP A 14 20.10 2.70 -27.58
C TRP A 14 20.36 1.20 -27.62
N PHE A 15 21.02 0.65 -26.61
CA PHE A 15 21.21 -0.80 -26.48
C PHE A 15 19.87 -1.55 -26.45
N PHE A 16 18.94 -1.15 -25.59
CA PHE A 16 17.62 -1.81 -25.51
C PHE A 16 16.78 -1.60 -26.77
N LEU A 17 16.87 -0.42 -27.40
CA LEU A 17 16.15 -0.14 -28.64
C LEU A 17 16.66 -1.00 -29.81
N LEU A 18 17.99 -1.13 -29.96
CA LEU A 18 18.61 -1.98 -30.97
C LEU A 18 18.29 -3.46 -30.72
N TYR A 19 18.35 -3.91 -29.47
CA TYR A 19 17.99 -5.27 -29.11
C TYR A 19 16.52 -5.58 -29.43
N ALA A 20 15.59 -4.70 -29.01
CA ALA A 20 14.17 -4.83 -29.31
C ALA A 20 13.91 -4.85 -30.83
N THR A 21 14.57 -3.97 -31.59
CA THR A 21 14.47 -3.95 -33.06
C THR A 21 14.97 -5.27 -33.65
N GLY A 22 16.08 -5.81 -33.15
CA GLY A 22 16.61 -7.11 -33.57
C GLY A 22 15.60 -8.25 -33.33
N VAL A 23 15.01 -8.33 -32.14
CA VAL A 23 13.97 -9.33 -31.82
C VAL A 23 12.79 -9.23 -32.79
N LEU A 24 12.30 -8.01 -33.03
CA LEU A 24 11.17 -7.77 -33.94
C LEU A 24 11.45 -8.22 -35.37
N LEU A 25 12.64 -7.92 -35.89
CA LEU A 25 13.05 -8.34 -37.22
C LEU A 25 13.15 -9.86 -37.33
N VAL A 26 13.74 -10.52 -36.33
CA VAL A 26 13.87 -11.98 -36.35
C VAL A 26 12.51 -12.67 -36.25
N TYR A 27 11.63 -12.22 -35.36
CA TYR A 27 10.29 -12.81 -35.25
C TYR A 27 9.43 -12.57 -36.49
N SER A 28 9.57 -11.41 -37.12
CA SER A 28 8.90 -11.13 -38.41
C SER A 28 9.40 -12.07 -39.51
N TRP A 29 10.72 -12.27 -39.59
CA TRP A 29 11.33 -13.23 -40.51
C TRP A 29 10.86 -14.67 -40.24
N MET A 30 10.86 -15.11 -38.98
CA MET A 30 10.39 -16.44 -38.57
C MET A 30 8.93 -16.65 -38.96
N GLY A 31 8.06 -15.66 -38.71
CA GLY A 31 6.64 -15.73 -39.05
C GLY A 31 6.39 -15.93 -40.55
N ILE A 32 7.12 -15.21 -41.41
CA ILE A 32 7.00 -15.31 -42.87
C ILE A 32 7.54 -16.67 -43.37
N TYR A 33 8.72 -17.07 -42.90
CA TYR A 33 9.36 -18.33 -43.33
C TYR A 33 8.57 -19.57 -42.87
N ALA A 34 8.02 -19.54 -41.66
CA ALA A 34 7.18 -20.61 -41.14
C ALA A 34 5.91 -20.81 -41.97
N LEU A 35 5.20 -19.72 -42.32
CA LEU A 35 4.02 -19.80 -43.16
C LEU A 35 4.35 -20.41 -44.53
N GLY A 36 5.45 -19.97 -45.16
CA GLY A 36 5.92 -20.56 -46.41
C GLY A 36 6.20 -22.06 -46.30
N ALA A 37 6.83 -22.50 -45.20
CA ALA A 37 7.09 -23.91 -44.94
C ALA A 37 5.80 -24.74 -44.76
N ILE A 38 4.82 -24.20 -44.04
CA ILE A 38 3.53 -24.87 -43.80
C ILE A 38 2.71 -24.97 -45.08
N LEU A 39 2.64 -23.92 -45.88
CA LEU A 39 1.94 -23.93 -47.17
C LEU A 39 2.56 -24.93 -48.14
N GLN A 40 3.89 -25.00 -48.18
CA GLN A 40 4.60 -26.00 -48.98
C GLN A 40 4.27 -27.44 -48.52
N TYR A 41 4.36 -27.70 -47.21
CA TYR A 41 4.01 -29.00 -46.63
C TYR A 41 2.57 -29.40 -46.96
N LYS A 42 1.60 -28.47 -46.88
CA LYS A 42 0.21 -28.76 -47.25
C LYS A 42 0.07 -29.16 -48.71
N ARG A 43 0.71 -28.42 -49.62
CA ARG A 43 0.69 -28.71 -51.06
C ARG A 43 1.26 -30.10 -51.35
N GLU A 44 2.37 -30.45 -50.71
CA GLU A 44 3.05 -31.75 -50.87
C GLU A 44 2.29 -32.93 -50.23
N ASN A 45 1.35 -32.67 -49.32
CA ASN A 45 0.54 -33.70 -48.64
C ASN A 45 -0.92 -33.80 -49.12
N THR A 46 -1.34 -32.98 -50.09
CA THR A 46 -2.75 -32.95 -50.54
C THR A 46 -3.22 -34.28 -51.15
N PHE A 47 -2.31 -35.01 -51.82
CA PHE A 47 -2.61 -36.28 -52.51
C PHE A 47 -1.82 -37.47 -51.94
N THR A 48 -1.31 -37.38 -50.71
CA THR A 48 -0.52 -38.47 -50.11
C THR A 48 -1.42 -39.48 -49.40
N ASP A 49 -1.34 -40.75 -49.81
CA ASP A 49 -1.97 -41.86 -49.10
C ASP A 49 -0.96 -42.60 -48.21
N TYR A 50 -1.08 -42.41 -46.89
CA TYR A 50 -0.21 -43.04 -45.90
C TYR A 50 -0.46 -44.54 -45.72
N SER A 51 -1.60 -45.07 -46.20
CA SER A 51 -1.91 -46.50 -46.09
C SER A 51 -0.94 -47.37 -46.90
N ILE A 52 -0.44 -46.83 -48.03
CA ILE A 52 0.56 -47.49 -48.89
C ILE A 52 1.88 -47.72 -48.14
N ILE A 53 2.29 -46.75 -47.31
CA ILE A 53 3.51 -46.87 -46.48
C ILE A 53 3.30 -47.94 -45.39
N ALA A 54 2.11 -47.99 -44.79
CA ALA A 54 1.79 -48.91 -43.70
C ALA A 54 1.88 -50.40 -44.10
N SER A 55 1.57 -50.71 -45.36
CA SER A 55 1.59 -52.08 -45.89
C SER A 55 2.88 -52.46 -46.65
N ASN A 56 3.81 -51.53 -46.86
CA ASN A 56 5.00 -51.77 -47.67
C ASN A 56 6.09 -52.54 -46.87
N PRO A 57 6.45 -53.78 -47.25
CA PRO A 57 7.50 -54.54 -46.56
C PRO A 57 8.88 -53.89 -46.65
N ASN A 58 9.12 -53.09 -47.71
CA ASN A 58 10.37 -52.37 -47.94
C ASN A 58 10.41 -51.00 -47.25
N ALA A 59 9.41 -50.67 -46.42
CA ALA A 59 9.43 -49.46 -45.62
C ALA A 59 10.60 -49.52 -44.60
N PRO A 60 11.24 -48.40 -44.27
CA PRO A 60 12.40 -48.38 -43.39
C PRO A 60 12.06 -48.90 -41.99
N ILE A 61 13.04 -49.52 -41.33
CA ILE A 61 12.86 -50.07 -39.98
C ILE A 61 13.11 -48.96 -38.96
N PHE A 62 12.16 -48.75 -38.05
CA PHE A 62 12.30 -47.80 -36.95
C PHE A 62 12.46 -48.53 -35.61
N SER A 63 13.43 -48.11 -34.81
CA SER A 63 13.58 -48.54 -33.41
C SER A 63 13.17 -47.41 -32.47
N LEU A 64 12.03 -47.56 -31.81
CA LEU A 64 11.50 -46.61 -30.83
C LEU A 64 12.10 -46.91 -29.45
N ILE A 65 12.80 -45.94 -28.88
CA ILE A 65 13.49 -46.04 -27.59
C ILE A 65 12.78 -45.14 -26.58
N ALA A 66 12.31 -45.72 -25.48
CA ALA A 66 11.66 -45.02 -24.37
C ALA A 66 12.37 -45.34 -23.03
N PRO A 67 13.14 -44.39 -22.47
CA PRO A 67 13.70 -44.51 -21.12
C PRO A 67 12.61 -44.42 -20.04
N ALA A 68 12.69 -45.27 -19.02
CA ALA A 68 11.77 -45.29 -17.89
C ALA A 68 12.55 -45.29 -16.56
N TYR A 69 12.11 -44.47 -15.59
CA TYR A 69 12.67 -44.44 -14.24
C TYR A 69 11.57 -44.12 -13.22
N ASN A 70 11.29 -45.07 -12.33
CA ASN A 70 10.22 -44.99 -11.32
C ASN A 70 8.81 -44.71 -11.91
N GLU A 71 8.42 -45.47 -12.93
CA GLU A 71 7.17 -45.30 -13.68
C GLU A 71 6.10 -46.35 -13.33
N GLY A 72 6.22 -47.06 -12.21
CA GLY A 72 5.43 -48.24 -11.89
C GLY A 72 3.92 -47.99 -11.89
N MET A 73 3.46 -46.76 -11.67
CA MET A 73 2.04 -46.42 -11.73
C MET A 73 1.45 -46.39 -13.15
N THR A 74 2.24 -46.08 -14.18
CA THR A 74 1.71 -45.81 -15.54
C THR A 74 2.38 -46.62 -16.65
N ILE A 75 3.52 -47.27 -16.36
CA ILE A 75 4.38 -47.91 -17.36
C ILE A 75 3.64 -48.94 -18.25
N VAL A 76 2.72 -49.73 -17.68
CA VAL A 76 1.96 -50.73 -18.43
C VAL A 76 1.06 -50.08 -19.47
N GLU A 77 0.34 -49.02 -19.11
CA GLU A 77 -0.56 -48.30 -20.03
C GLU A 77 0.23 -47.57 -21.11
N ASN A 78 1.38 -46.98 -20.76
CA ASN A 78 2.26 -46.30 -21.70
C ASN A 78 2.82 -47.26 -22.76
N VAL A 79 3.33 -48.43 -22.33
CA VAL A 79 3.81 -49.46 -23.27
C VAL A 79 2.68 -49.98 -24.16
N ARG A 80 1.45 -50.10 -23.63
CA ARG A 80 0.27 -50.50 -24.42
C ARG A 80 -0.05 -49.47 -25.50
N SER A 81 0.07 -48.18 -25.19
CA SER A 81 -0.10 -47.10 -26.17
C SER A 81 0.93 -47.22 -27.30
N LEU A 82 2.21 -47.42 -26.98
CA LEU A 82 3.28 -47.58 -27.98
C LEU A 82 3.08 -48.81 -28.87
N LEU A 83 2.63 -49.94 -28.28
CA LEU A 83 2.32 -51.15 -29.04
C LEU A 83 1.15 -50.99 -30.02
N SER A 84 0.30 -49.96 -29.83
CA SER A 84 -0.83 -49.66 -30.70
C SER A 84 -0.49 -48.83 -31.95
N LEU A 85 0.78 -48.45 -32.14
CA LEU A 85 1.24 -47.67 -33.28
C LEU A 85 1.10 -48.44 -34.61
N PHE A 86 0.53 -47.78 -35.62
CA PHE A 86 0.25 -48.37 -36.92
C PHE A 86 1.46 -48.29 -37.86
N TYR A 87 2.45 -49.15 -37.65
CA TYR A 87 3.60 -49.30 -38.55
C TYR A 87 4.13 -50.74 -38.57
N HIS A 88 4.38 -51.31 -39.75
CA HIS A 88 4.79 -52.71 -39.88
C HIS A 88 6.20 -52.95 -39.31
N ASN A 89 7.19 -52.22 -39.81
CA ASN A 89 8.62 -52.37 -39.50
C ASN A 89 9.04 -51.53 -38.26
N LEU A 90 8.40 -51.80 -37.12
CA LEU A 90 8.64 -51.09 -35.85
C LEU A 90 9.16 -52.02 -34.76
N GLU A 91 10.22 -51.61 -34.10
CA GLU A 91 10.76 -52.18 -32.86
C GLU A 91 10.52 -51.18 -31.70
N ILE A 92 10.12 -51.67 -30.53
CA ILE A 92 9.84 -50.86 -29.34
C ILE A 92 10.77 -51.32 -28.21
N ILE A 93 11.63 -50.43 -27.74
CA ILE A 93 12.67 -50.69 -26.75
C ILE A 93 12.39 -49.82 -25.52
N ILE A 94 12.00 -50.47 -24.42
CA ILE A 94 11.80 -49.83 -23.12
C ILE A 94 13.05 -50.03 -22.28
N VAL A 95 13.70 -48.94 -21.87
CA VAL A 95 14.94 -49.01 -21.08
C VAL A 95 14.65 -48.59 -19.65
N ASN A 96 14.57 -49.56 -18.74
CA ASN A 96 14.43 -49.32 -17.31
C ASN A 96 15.78 -48.86 -16.71
N ASP A 97 15.91 -47.57 -16.44
CA ASP A 97 17.15 -46.92 -16.00
C ASP A 97 17.40 -47.10 -14.49
N GLY A 98 17.34 -48.34 -13.99
CA GLY A 98 17.59 -48.65 -12.58
C GLY A 98 16.52 -48.12 -11.63
N SER A 99 15.25 -48.24 -12.01
CA SER A 99 14.09 -47.88 -11.17
C SER A 99 14.17 -48.53 -9.78
N LYS A 100 13.71 -47.79 -8.77
CA LYS A 100 13.65 -48.19 -7.36
C LYS A 100 12.25 -48.67 -6.95
N ASP A 101 11.27 -48.57 -7.82
CA ASP A 101 9.90 -49.04 -7.63
C ASP A 101 9.65 -50.38 -8.36
N ASP A 102 8.39 -50.77 -8.50
CA ASP A 102 7.95 -52.03 -9.12
C ASP A 102 7.76 -51.95 -10.65
N SER A 103 8.37 -50.97 -11.34
CA SER A 103 8.23 -50.75 -12.79
C SER A 103 8.55 -52.00 -13.61
N ILE A 104 9.68 -52.65 -13.33
CA ILE A 104 10.15 -53.81 -14.11
C ILE A 104 9.30 -55.04 -13.83
N GLN A 105 8.92 -55.28 -12.57
CA GLN A 105 8.02 -56.39 -12.20
C GLN A 105 6.69 -56.29 -12.93
N LYS A 106 6.07 -55.10 -12.95
CA LYS A 106 4.82 -54.87 -13.67
C LYS A 106 4.92 -55.10 -15.17
N LEU A 107 6.04 -54.73 -15.79
CA LEU A 107 6.28 -55.02 -17.21
C LEU A 107 6.42 -56.52 -17.47
N ILE A 108 7.15 -57.24 -16.61
CA ILE A 108 7.32 -58.69 -16.71
C ILE A 108 5.97 -59.40 -16.62
N GLU A 109 5.16 -59.04 -15.63
CA GLU A 109 3.84 -59.63 -15.40
C GLU A 109 2.85 -59.29 -16.52
N ALA A 110 2.76 -58.02 -16.93
CA ALA A 110 1.76 -57.57 -17.89
C ALA A 110 2.01 -58.06 -19.33
N TYR A 111 3.26 -58.33 -19.70
CA TYR A 111 3.66 -58.68 -21.07
C TYR A 111 4.33 -60.06 -21.18
N GLU A 112 4.26 -60.90 -20.14
CA GLU A 112 4.81 -62.26 -20.13
C GLU A 112 6.29 -62.30 -20.57
N LEU A 113 7.10 -61.41 -20.00
CA LEU A 113 8.49 -61.22 -20.41
C LEU A 113 9.41 -62.29 -19.80
N GLU A 114 10.35 -62.80 -20.58
CA GLU A 114 11.46 -63.63 -20.10
C GLU A 114 12.81 -63.02 -20.45
N CYS A 115 13.80 -63.23 -19.58
CA CYS A 115 15.17 -62.80 -19.81
C CYS A 115 15.80 -63.68 -20.90
N ILE A 116 16.43 -63.07 -21.89
CA ILE A 116 17.04 -63.75 -23.02
C ILE A 116 18.52 -63.37 -23.17
N SER A 117 19.30 -64.27 -23.77
CA SER A 117 20.61 -63.89 -24.31
C SER A 117 20.39 -63.04 -25.56
N PHE A 118 20.93 -61.81 -25.56
CA PHE A 118 20.74 -60.84 -26.64
C PHE A 118 22.08 -60.27 -27.10
N PHE A 119 22.29 -60.21 -28.42
CA PHE A 119 23.48 -59.62 -29.01
C PHE A 119 23.33 -58.10 -29.12
N ILE A 120 24.12 -57.35 -28.35
CA ILE A 120 24.14 -55.88 -28.39
C ILE A 120 24.92 -55.44 -29.63
N GLN A 121 24.30 -54.60 -30.47
CA GLN A 121 24.79 -54.28 -31.81
C GLN A 121 25.73 -53.07 -31.84
N GLY A 122 25.55 -52.10 -30.95
CA GLY A 122 26.39 -50.90 -30.82
C GLY A 122 27.42 -51.01 -29.70
N ASP A 123 28.40 -50.11 -29.72
CA ASP A 123 29.57 -50.09 -28.84
C ASP A 123 29.68 -48.80 -28.00
N ILE A 124 28.60 -48.00 -27.90
CA ILE A 124 28.61 -46.77 -27.11
C ILE A 124 28.78 -47.11 -25.62
N PRO A 125 29.70 -46.47 -24.88
CA PRO A 125 29.88 -46.74 -23.45
C PRO A 125 28.67 -46.38 -22.59
N THR A 126 28.08 -47.36 -21.90
CA THR A 126 26.90 -47.20 -21.03
C THR A 126 27.12 -47.76 -19.63
N ALA A 127 26.21 -47.45 -18.68
CA ALA A 127 26.13 -48.21 -17.44
C ALA A 127 25.76 -49.69 -17.71
N GLU A 128 26.04 -50.54 -16.73
CA GLU A 128 25.85 -52.00 -16.82
C GLU A 128 24.40 -52.37 -17.15
N VAL A 129 24.22 -53.18 -18.21
CA VAL A 129 22.93 -53.80 -18.57
C VAL A 129 22.79 -55.09 -17.75
N ARG A 130 21.75 -55.17 -16.94
CA ARG A 130 21.47 -56.30 -16.04
C ARG A 130 20.75 -57.45 -16.75
N GLY A 131 19.91 -57.14 -17.73
CA GLY A 131 19.17 -58.12 -18.50
C GLY A 131 18.38 -57.52 -19.66
N VAL A 132 18.17 -58.31 -20.71
CA VAL A 132 17.31 -57.99 -21.85
C VAL A 132 16.17 -58.99 -21.88
N TYR A 133 14.95 -58.50 -22.05
CA TYR A 133 13.73 -59.28 -21.93
C TYR A 133 12.88 -59.18 -23.20
N LYS A 134 12.27 -60.30 -23.59
CA LYS A 134 11.27 -60.38 -24.66
C LYS A 134 10.04 -61.14 -24.20
N SER A 135 8.88 -60.83 -24.80
CA SER A 135 7.63 -61.52 -24.50
C SER A 135 7.57 -62.91 -25.13
N LYS A 136 6.99 -63.86 -24.40
CA LYS A 136 6.60 -65.18 -24.94
C LYS A 136 5.40 -65.08 -25.89
N ASN A 137 4.58 -64.05 -25.75
CA ASN A 137 3.38 -63.86 -26.53
C ASN A 137 3.72 -63.21 -27.90
N PRO A 138 3.43 -63.87 -29.04
CA PRO A 138 3.72 -63.34 -30.37
C PRO A 138 3.07 -61.99 -30.68
N ALA A 139 1.98 -61.63 -29.99
CA ALA A 139 1.33 -60.33 -30.13
C ALA A 139 2.25 -59.16 -29.73
N PHE A 140 3.20 -59.40 -28.82
CA PHE A 140 4.15 -58.41 -28.32
C PHE A 140 5.56 -58.61 -28.89
N LYS A 141 5.70 -59.30 -30.04
CA LYS A 141 7.01 -59.60 -30.67
C LYS A 141 7.88 -58.36 -30.95
N LYS A 142 7.27 -57.18 -31.06
CA LYS A 142 7.94 -55.90 -31.30
C LYS A 142 8.54 -55.28 -30.03
N LEU A 143 8.18 -55.77 -28.84
CA LEU A 143 8.62 -55.23 -27.54
C LEU A 143 9.93 -55.86 -27.08
N ILE A 144 10.89 -55.01 -26.71
CA ILE A 144 12.12 -55.34 -26.02
C ILE A 144 12.17 -54.50 -24.75
N VAL A 145 12.42 -55.14 -23.60
CA VAL A 145 12.61 -54.44 -22.33
C VAL A 145 14.02 -54.67 -21.84
N VAL A 146 14.68 -53.62 -21.36
CA VAL A 146 16.08 -53.65 -20.95
C VAL A 146 16.17 -53.13 -19.52
N ASP A 147 16.70 -53.94 -18.62
CA ASP A 147 17.01 -53.51 -17.25
C ASP A 147 18.49 -53.16 -17.14
N LYS A 148 18.83 -52.01 -16.54
CA LYS A 148 20.20 -51.53 -16.38
C LYS A 148 20.43 -50.86 -15.02
N ALA A 149 21.69 -50.68 -14.65
CA ALA A 149 22.06 -49.78 -13.55
C ALA A 149 21.72 -48.32 -13.91
N ASN A 150 21.32 -47.50 -12.93
CA ASN A 150 20.94 -46.11 -13.17
C ASN A 150 22.12 -45.29 -13.72
N GLY A 151 21.94 -44.67 -14.89
CA GLY A 151 22.94 -43.82 -15.54
C GLY A 151 22.40 -42.47 -16.01
N GLY A 152 21.11 -42.22 -15.83
CA GLY A 152 20.41 -41.05 -16.33
C GLY A 152 19.87 -41.22 -17.74
N LYS A 153 19.00 -40.29 -18.17
CA LYS A 153 18.28 -40.36 -19.45
C LYS A 153 19.20 -40.54 -20.66
N ALA A 154 20.27 -39.76 -20.78
CA ALA A 154 21.22 -39.88 -21.90
C ALA A 154 21.89 -41.26 -21.97
N ASP A 155 22.26 -41.84 -20.83
CA ASP A 155 22.86 -43.17 -20.75
C ASP A 155 21.83 -44.27 -21.09
N ALA A 156 20.58 -44.13 -20.62
CA ALA A 156 19.49 -45.03 -20.98
C ALA A 156 19.15 -44.97 -22.49
N LEU A 157 19.15 -43.78 -23.08
CA LEU A 157 19.01 -43.62 -24.53
C LEU A 157 20.14 -44.31 -25.29
N ASN A 158 21.40 -44.18 -24.83
CA ASN A 158 22.55 -44.87 -25.43
C ASN A 158 22.45 -46.39 -25.34
N VAL A 159 21.92 -46.95 -24.24
CA VAL A 159 21.62 -48.39 -24.16
C VAL A 159 20.60 -48.79 -25.23
N GLY A 160 19.54 -47.99 -25.41
CA GLY A 160 18.58 -48.19 -26.49
C GLY A 160 19.21 -48.12 -27.88
N VAL A 161 20.13 -47.17 -28.11
CA VAL A 161 20.88 -47.04 -29.38
C VAL A 161 21.70 -48.31 -29.65
N ASN A 162 22.42 -48.83 -28.64
CA ASN A 162 23.22 -50.04 -28.79
C ASN A 162 22.39 -51.30 -29.08
N ILE A 163 21.17 -51.37 -28.54
CA ILE A 163 20.27 -52.52 -28.70
C ILE A 163 19.48 -52.47 -30.01
N SER A 164 19.17 -51.25 -30.49
CA SER A 164 18.37 -51.02 -31.69
C SER A 164 18.91 -51.71 -32.95
N GLY A 165 18.00 -52.29 -33.74
CA GLY A 165 18.30 -52.87 -35.06
C GLY A 165 17.81 -52.09 -36.27
N GLY A 166 16.98 -51.05 -36.09
CA GLY A 166 16.38 -50.28 -37.19
C GLY A 166 17.34 -49.29 -37.85
N ASP A 167 17.01 -48.86 -39.06
CA ASP A 167 17.77 -47.83 -39.80
C ASP A 167 17.69 -46.46 -39.11
N TYR A 168 16.55 -46.19 -38.44
CA TYR A 168 16.24 -44.92 -37.80
C TYR A 168 15.82 -45.12 -36.35
N LEU A 169 16.29 -44.23 -35.49
CA LEU A 169 16.02 -44.22 -34.06
C LEU A 169 14.92 -43.23 -33.75
N VAL A 170 13.86 -43.66 -33.07
CA VAL A 170 12.79 -42.78 -32.58
C VAL A 170 12.94 -42.65 -31.07
N CYS A 171 13.30 -41.47 -30.58
CA CYS A 171 13.45 -41.23 -29.15
C CYS A 171 12.20 -40.54 -28.60
N ILE A 172 11.62 -41.10 -27.54
CA ILE A 172 10.43 -40.59 -26.88
C ILE A 172 10.60 -40.62 -25.35
N ASP A 173 9.93 -39.72 -24.64
CA ASP A 173 9.68 -39.92 -23.22
C ASP A 173 8.58 -40.98 -23.02
N VAL A 174 8.74 -41.87 -22.05
CA VAL A 174 7.81 -43.00 -21.85
C VAL A 174 6.41 -42.56 -21.39
N ASP A 175 6.28 -41.34 -20.89
CA ASP A 175 5.03 -40.73 -20.42
C ASP A 175 4.28 -39.94 -21.50
N CYS A 176 4.77 -39.97 -22.74
CA CYS A 176 4.15 -39.30 -23.88
C CYS A 176 3.18 -40.20 -24.63
N ILE A 177 2.12 -39.60 -25.18
CA ILE A 177 1.13 -40.29 -26.00
C ILE A 177 1.35 -39.93 -27.45
N LEU A 178 1.64 -40.92 -28.29
CA LEU A 178 1.83 -40.72 -29.73
C LEU A 178 0.52 -40.87 -30.50
N GLU A 179 0.38 -40.10 -31.58
CA GLU A 179 -0.65 -40.36 -32.56
C GLU A 179 -0.41 -41.72 -33.24
N GLN A 180 -1.50 -42.44 -33.50
CA GLN A 180 -1.46 -43.80 -34.03
C GLN A 180 -0.75 -43.91 -35.39
N ASP A 181 -0.78 -42.85 -36.19
CA ASP A 181 -0.11 -42.71 -37.49
C ASP A 181 1.21 -41.91 -37.43
N ALA A 182 1.73 -41.63 -36.23
CA ALA A 182 2.90 -40.76 -36.06
C ALA A 182 4.14 -41.26 -36.81
N ILE A 183 4.43 -42.56 -36.74
CA ILE A 183 5.57 -43.18 -37.41
C ILE A 183 5.40 -43.15 -38.94
N LEU A 184 4.17 -43.31 -39.45
CA LEU A 184 3.89 -43.22 -40.89
C LEU A 184 4.20 -41.83 -41.45
N LYS A 185 3.80 -40.79 -40.73
CA LYS A 185 4.08 -39.40 -41.11
C LYS A 185 5.57 -39.09 -41.08
N LEU A 186 6.29 -39.64 -40.11
CA LEU A 186 7.74 -39.49 -39.98
C LEU A 186 8.53 -40.30 -41.02
N ALA A 187 8.02 -41.45 -41.46
CA ALA A 187 8.69 -42.27 -42.47
C ALA A 187 8.74 -41.57 -43.84
N LYS A 188 7.72 -40.76 -44.17
CA LYS A 188 7.60 -40.10 -45.48
C LYS A 188 8.85 -39.27 -45.84
N PRO A 189 9.35 -38.33 -45.00
CA PRO A 189 10.55 -37.57 -45.35
C PRO A 189 11.80 -38.43 -45.62
N PHE A 190 12.00 -39.52 -44.89
CA PHE A 190 13.13 -40.43 -45.12
C PHE A 190 12.99 -41.21 -46.43
N LEU A 191 11.76 -41.51 -46.85
CA LEU A 191 11.47 -42.13 -48.15
C LEU A 191 11.60 -41.14 -49.32
N GLN A 192 11.46 -39.85 -49.07
CA GLN A 192 11.54 -38.78 -50.07
C GLN A 192 12.93 -38.16 -50.19
N GLN A 193 13.92 -38.65 -49.42
CA GLN A 193 15.29 -38.18 -49.52
C GLN A 193 15.83 -38.36 -50.94
N THR A 194 16.54 -37.35 -51.46
CA THR A 194 17.10 -37.35 -52.81
C THR A 194 18.60 -37.05 -52.78
N ASP A 195 19.00 -35.79 -53.00
CA ASP A 195 20.39 -35.35 -53.05
C ASP A 195 21.03 -35.12 -51.67
N LYS A 196 20.21 -35.00 -50.64
CA LYS A 196 20.64 -34.77 -49.25
C LYS A 196 20.16 -35.86 -48.32
N LYS A 197 21.04 -36.23 -47.40
CA LYS A 197 20.74 -37.22 -46.37
C LYS A 197 19.93 -36.58 -45.24
N LEU A 198 18.75 -37.13 -44.94
CA LEU A 198 17.97 -36.69 -43.78
C LEU A 198 18.57 -37.31 -42.52
N ILE A 199 19.22 -36.51 -41.68
CA ILE A 199 19.92 -37.01 -40.49
C ILE A 199 19.05 -36.94 -39.23
N ALA A 200 18.07 -36.03 -39.20
CA ALA A 200 17.12 -35.93 -38.10
C ALA A 200 15.78 -35.29 -38.52
N CYS A 201 14.69 -35.77 -37.93
CA CYS A 201 13.34 -35.27 -38.17
C CYS A 201 12.56 -35.13 -36.85
N GLY A 202 11.89 -33.99 -36.65
CA GLY A 202 11.04 -33.72 -35.49
C GLY A 202 9.56 -33.60 -35.84
N GLY A 203 8.69 -33.70 -34.83
CA GLY A 203 7.26 -33.44 -34.95
C GLY A 203 6.78 -32.32 -34.04
N VAL A 204 5.57 -31.81 -34.28
CA VAL A 204 4.92 -30.88 -33.36
C VAL A 204 4.45 -31.64 -32.12
N ILE A 205 4.82 -31.12 -30.95
CA ILE A 205 4.35 -31.62 -29.65
C ILE A 205 3.21 -30.76 -29.15
N ARG A 206 2.18 -31.41 -28.59
CA ARG A 206 1.01 -30.78 -27.98
C ARG A 206 0.85 -31.19 -26.53
N LEU A 207 -0.02 -30.46 -25.81
CA LEU A 207 -0.22 -30.67 -24.38
C LEU A 207 -1.44 -31.57 -24.15
N ALA A 208 -1.25 -32.61 -23.35
CA ALA A 208 -2.29 -33.56 -22.95
C ALA A 208 -3.11 -33.08 -21.73
N ASN A 209 -2.71 -31.98 -21.07
CA ASN A 209 -3.38 -31.48 -19.86
C ASN A 209 -4.87 -31.23 -20.13
N ASN A 210 -5.73 -31.90 -19.35
CA ASN A 210 -7.20 -31.86 -19.47
C ASN A 210 -7.81 -32.44 -20.76
N CYS A 211 -7.00 -33.02 -21.66
CA CYS A 211 -7.52 -33.85 -22.75
C CYS A 211 -8.17 -35.12 -22.18
N ARG A 212 -9.16 -35.66 -22.89
CA ARG A 212 -9.74 -36.96 -22.56
C ARG A 212 -8.89 -38.03 -23.23
N ILE A 213 -8.30 -38.90 -22.43
CA ILE A 213 -7.43 -39.99 -22.87
C ILE A 213 -8.13 -41.29 -22.54
N GLU A 214 -8.26 -42.16 -23.54
CA GLU A 214 -8.84 -43.50 -23.39
C GLU A 214 -7.92 -44.52 -24.05
N ASN A 215 -7.55 -45.57 -23.31
CA ASN A 215 -6.69 -46.65 -23.80
C ASN A 215 -5.39 -46.15 -24.46
N GLY A 216 -4.76 -45.11 -23.91
CA GLY A 216 -3.52 -44.55 -24.43
C GLY A 216 -3.69 -43.75 -25.73
N LYS A 217 -4.91 -43.30 -26.07
CA LYS A 217 -5.21 -42.43 -27.20
C LYS A 217 -5.92 -41.16 -26.74
N VAL A 218 -5.57 -40.02 -27.32
CA VAL A 218 -6.30 -38.76 -27.12
C VAL A 218 -7.59 -38.81 -27.95
N VAL A 219 -8.74 -38.96 -27.28
CA VAL A 219 -10.06 -39.04 -27.93
C VAL A 219 -10.76 -37.69 -28.01
N GLU A 220 -10.47 -36.79 -27.07
CA GLU A 220 -10.97 -35.41 -27.11
C GLU A 220 -9.87 -34.44 -26.67
N VAL A 221 -9.54 -33.51 -27.56
CA VAL A 221 -8.58 -32.45 -27.29
C VAL A 221 -9.27 -31.30 -26.56
N ASN A 222 -8.71 -30.89 -25.42
CA ASN A 222 -9.19 -29.76 -24.64
C ASN A 222 -8.05 -28.80 -24.32
N LEU A 223 -8.34 -27.52 -24.35
CA LEU A 223 -7.41 -26.51 -23.86
C LEU A 223 -7.25 -26.66 -22.32
N PRO A 224 -6.02 -26.56 -21.77
CA PRO A 224 -5.80 -26.64 -20.33
C PRO A 224 -6.67 -25.61 -19.58
N ARG A 225 -7.15 -25.96 -18.38
CA ARG A 225 -8.02 -25.06 -17.60
C ARG A 225 -7.21 -23.98 -16.88
N THR A 226 -6.02 -24.33 -16.40
CA THR A 226 -5.15 -23.38 -15.69
C THR A 226 -4.60 -22.34 -16.67
N LEU A 227 -4.38 -21.11 -16.19
CA LEU A 227 -3.76 -20.08 -17.03
C LEU A 227 -2.31 -20.48 -17.41
N LEU A 228 -1.59 -21.12 -16.48
CA LEU A 228 -0.22 -21.60 -16.71
C LEU A 228 -0.14 -22.64 -17.82
N GLY A 229 -1.02 -23.65 -17.80
CA GLY A 229 -1.11 -24.64 -18.87
C GLY A 229 -1.48 -24.02 -20.21
N ARG A 230 -2.45 -23.08 -20.23
CA ARG A 230 -2.86 -22.37 -21.44
C ARG A 230 -1.74 -21.56 -22.08
N THR A 231 -0.94 -20.88 -21.29
CA THR A 231 0.17 -20.09 -21.83
C THR A 231 1.28 -20.97 -22.38
N GLN A 232 1.50 -22.15 -21.79
CA GLN A 232 2.41 -23.13 -22.38
C GLN A 232 1.89 -23.67 -23.72
N VAL A 233 0.57 -23.81 -23.91
CA VAL A 233 0.02 -24.10 -25.25
C VAL A 233 0.46 -23.02 -26.26
N LEU A 234 0.34 -21.75 -25.89
CA LEU A 234 0.75 -20.63 -26.74
C LEU A 234 2.26 -20.62 -27.02
N GLU A 235 3.09 -20.87 -26.00
CA GLU A 235 4.54 -21.05 -26.13
C GLU A 235 4.88 -22.19 -27.09
N TYR A 236 4.21 -23.35 -26.98
CA TYR A 236 4.44 -24.49 -27.86
C TYR A 236 3.99 -24.20 -29.30
N ILE A 237 2.87 -23.50 -29.51
CA ILE A 237 2.47 -23.04 -30.85
C ILE A 237 3.57 -22.14 -31.44
N ARG A 238 4.04 -21.11 -30.71
CA ARG A 238 5.13 -20.22 -31.16
C ARG A 238 6.40 -21.01 -31.47
N ALA A 239 6.82 -21.91 -30.58
CA ALA A 239 8.07 -22.64 -30.71
C ALA A 239 8.06 -23.67 -31.84
N PHE A 240 7.02 -24.50 -31.94
CA PHE A 240 6.97 -25.59 -32.93
C PHE A 240 6.44 -25.13 -34.29
N VAL A 241 5.34 -24.37 -34.33
CA VAL A 241 4.65 -24.01 -35.57
C VAL A 241 5.34 -22.85 -36.27
N LEU A 242 5.78 -21.83 -35.53
CA LEU A 242 6.58 -20.74 -36.12
C LEU A 242 8.07 -21.09 -36.08
N GLY A 243 8.62 -21.29 -34.88
CA GLY A 243 10.07 -21.39 -34.69
C GLY A 243 10.73 -22.54 -35.44
N ARG A 244 10.37 -23.78 -35.12
CA ARG A 244 11.00 -24.96 -35.72
C ARG A 244 10.74 -25.05 -37.23
N MET A 245 9.56 -24.65 -37.71
CA MET A 245 9.26 -24.61 -39.14
C MET A 245 10.13 -23.59 -39.89
N ALA A 246 10.29 -22.37 -39.34
CA ALA A 246 11.15 -21.35 -39.93
C ALA A 246 12.62 -21.82 -39.98
N TRP A 247 13.12 -22.34 -38.86
CA TRP A 247 14.49 -22.82 -38.77
C TRP A 247 14.76 -24.08 -39.58
N SER A 248 13.77 -24.97 -39.74
CA SER A 248 13.85 -26.10 -40.66
C SER A 248 14.00 -25.61 -42.11
N ARG A 249 13.12 -24.71 -42.57
CA ARG A 249 13.20 -24.12 -43.92
C ARG A 249 14.49 -23.33 -44.15
N ALA A 250 15.01 -22.68 -43.11
CA ALA A 250 16.26 -21.91 -43.19
C ALA A 250 17.53 -22.79 -43.11
N SER A 251 17.41 -24.11 -42.91
CA SER A 251 18.52 -25.02 -42.62
C SER A 251 19.32 -24.62 -41.36
N GLY A 252 18.63 -24.08 -40.35
CA GLY A 252 19.21 -23.63 -39.09
C GLY A 252 18.61 -24.27 -37.84
N LEU A 253 17.83 -25.35 -37.99
CA LEU A 253 17.29 -26.11 -36.86
C LEU A 253 18.42 -26.82 -36.10
N ILE A 254 18.56 -26.53 -34.81
CA ILE A 254 19.58 -27.13 -33.93
C ILE A 254 18.98 -27.96 -32.79
N LEU A 255 17.65 -28.07 -32.74
CA LEU A 255 16.93 -28.75 -31.66
C LEU A 255 15.83 -29.62 -32.27
N ILE A 256 15.92 -30.92 -32.03
CA ILE A 256 14.82 -31.89 -32.15
C ILE A 256 14.41 -32.24 -30.72
N SER A 257 13.11 -32.31 -30.44
CA SER A 257 12.66 -32.44 -29.05
C SER A 257 12.95 -33.84 -28.51
N GLY A 258 13.52 -33.91 -27.31
CA GLY A 258 13.75 -35.16 -26.60
C GLY A 258 12.48 -35.87 -26.11
N ALA A 259 11.30 -35.26 -26.28
CA ALA A 259 10.01 -35.92 -26.04
C ALA A 259 9.50 -36.68 -27.28
N PHE A 260 9.92 -36.28 -28.50
CA PHE A 260 9.65 -37.03 -29.73
C PHE A 260 10.55 -36.55 -30.88
N GLY A 261 11.45 -37.42 -31.34
CA GLY A 261 12.38 -37.12 -32.43
C GLY A 261 12.92 -38.37 -33.12
N VAL A 262 13.29 -38.24 -34.38
CA VAL A 262 13.85 -39.31 -35.21
C VAL A 262 15.25 -38.97 -35.67
N PHE A 263 16.17 -39.92 -35.63
CA PHE A 263 17.58 -39.76 -35.99
C PHE A 263 18.08 -40.90 -36.87
N ASP A 264 18.98 -40.62 -37.81
CA ASP A 264 19.71 -41.66 -38.55
C ASP A 264 20.64 -42.41 -37.61
N ARG A 265 20.41 -43.73 -37.46
CA ARG A 265 21.15 -44.56 -36.50
C ARG A 265 22.64 -44.58 -36.77
N LYS A 266 23.05 -44.66 -38.05
CA LYS A 266 24.46 -44.74 -38.43
C LYS A 266 25.19 -43.45 -38.07
N ILE A 267 24.56 -42.30 -38.28
CA ILE A 267 25.14 -41.01 -37.89
C ILE A 267 25.19 -40.86 -36.36
N VAL A 268 24.18 -41.31 -35.62
CA VAL A 268 24.20 -41.28 -34.14
C VAL A 268 25.35 -42.14 -33.58
N LEU A 269 25.52 -43.36 -34.10
CA LEU A 269 26.64 -44.24 -33.72
C LEU A 269 27.99 -43.61 -34.08
N ALA A 270 28.13 -43.06 -35.29
CA ALA A 270 29.36 -42.39 -35.73
C ALA A 270 29.70 -41.14 -34.89
N CYS A 271 28.69 -40.49 -34.31
CA CYS A 271 28.87 -39.36 -33.41
C CYS A 271 29.12 -39.77 -31.95
N GLY A 272 28.96 -41.06 -31.60
CA GLY A 272 29.16 -41.59 -30.24
C GLY A 272 27.95 -41.49 -29.31
N GLY A 273 26.72 -41.44 -29.85
CA GLY A 273 25.48 -41.40 -29.05
C GLY A 273 25.23 -40.07 -28.32
N TYR A 274 24.26 -40.06 -27.41
CA TYR A 274 23.91 -38.93 -26.54
C TYR A 274 25.02 -38.63 -25.53
N ASP A 275 25.35 -37.34 -25.34
CA ASP A 275 26.36 -36.93 -24.35
C ASP A 275 25.78 -36.95 -22.92
N LYS A 276 26.43 -37.70 -22.03
CA LYS A 276 26.03 -37.87 -20.62
C LYS A 276 26.37 -36.67 -19.75
N ASN A 277 27.19 -35.75 -20.24
CA ASN A 277 27.66 -34.58 -19.50
C ASN A 277 26.78 -33.33 -19.69
N THR A 278 25.71 -33.43 -20.48
CA THR A 278 24.75 -32.34 -20.67
C THR A 278 23.34 -32.73 -20.23
N VAL A 279 22.59 -31.76 -19.73
CA VAL A 279 21.16 -31.90 -19.42
C VAL A 279 20.24 -31.59 -20.60
N GLY A 280 20.80 -31.13 -21.73
CA GLY A 280 20.12 -30.88 -23.00
C GLY A 280 20.61 -31.84 -24.08
N GLU A 281 20.54 -33.14 -23.79
CA GLU A 281 21.14 -34.21 -24.59
C GLU A 281 20.62 -34.27 -26.04
N ASP A 282 19.36 -33.89 -26.23
CA ASP A 282 18.67 -33.86 -27.53
C ASP A 282 19.18 -32.73 -28.44
N MET A 283 19.38 -31.54 -27.87
CA MET A 283 19.97 -30.39 -28.58
C MET A 283 21.42 -30.65 -28.95
N GLU A 284 22.20 -31.16 -27.99
CA GLU A 284 23.64 -31.39 -28.18
C GLU A 284 23.90 -32.42 -29.28
N LEU A 285 23.13 -33.51 -29.30
CA LEU A 285 23.24 -34.55 -30.32
C LEU A 285 22.99 -33.96 -31.73
N VAL A 286 21.94 -33.15 -31.90
CA VAL A 286 21.64 -32.53 -33.20
C VAL A 286 22.79 -31.63 -33.66
N VAL A 287 23.31 -30.77 -32.79
CA VAL A 287 24.42 -29.87 -33.14
C VAL A 287 25.66 -30.68 -33.51
N ARG A 288 25.98 -31.74 -32.77
CA ARG A 288 27.14 -32.62 -33.03
C ARG A 288 26.98 -33.44 -34.31
N MET A 289 25.80 -33.98 -34.59
CA MET A 289 25.52 -34.68 -35.85
C MET A 289 25.69 -33.74 -37.05
N ARG A 290 25.21 -32.49 -36.94
CA ARG A 290 25.43 -31.50 -37.99
C ARG A 290 26.90 -31.13 -38.13
N GLN A 291 27.61 -30.93 -37.02
CA GLN A 291 29.06 -30.70 -37.03
C GLN A 291 29.79 -31.83 -37.79
N TYR A 292 29.45 -33.08 -37.51
CA TYR A 292 30.03 -34.26 -38.18
C TYR A 292 29.82 -34.22 -39.70
N MET A 293 28.61 -33.87 -40.16
CA MET A 293 28.32 -33.75 -41.59
C MET A 293 29.07 -32.59 -42.26
N GLU A 294 29.12 -31.41 -41.62
CA GLU A 294 29.84 -30.24 -42.12
C GLU A 294 31.36 -30.50 -42.21
N GLU A 295 31.94 -31.21 -41.23
CA GLU A 295 33.37 -31.55 -41.22
C GLU A 295 33.77 -32.55 -42.31
N ARG A 296 32.80 -33.34 -42.78
CA ARG A 296 32.96 -34.31 -43.89
C ARG A 296 32.51 -33.76 -45.24
N ASN A 297 31.93 -32.56 -45.26
CA ASN A 297 31.33 -31.95 -46.45
C ASN A 297 30.27 -32.86 -47.12
N GLU A 298 29.49 -33.57 -46.30
CA GLU A 298 28.39 -34.42 -46.76
C GLU A 298 27.08 -33.64 -46.71
N ALA A 299 26.30 -33.67 -47.80
CA ALA A 299 25.05 -32.91 -47.89
C ALA A 299 23.95 -33.55 -47.01
N TYR A 300 23.35 -32.74 -46.12
CA TYR A 300 22.39 -33.21 -45.13
C TYR A 300 21.21 -32.25 -44.94
N GLU A 301 20.14 -32.76 -44.33
CA GLU A 301 19.02 -31.95 -43.85
C GLU A 301 18.57 -32.35 -42.44
N VAL A 302 18.05 -31.37 -41.71
CA VAL A 302 17.37 -31.55 -40.42
C VAL A 302 16.04 -30.81 -40.50
N ILE A 303 14.95 -31.56 -40.42
CA ILE A 303 13.60 -31.02 -40.66
C ILE A 303 12.66 -31.20 -39.48
N THR A 304 11.54 -30.48 -39.52
CA THR A 304 10.39 -30.73 -38.64
C THR A 304 9.14 -30.81 -39.49
N ILE A 305 8.24 -31.72 -39.13
CA ILE A 305 6.91 -31.78 -39.75
C ILE A 305 5.88 -31.04 -38.88
N PRO A 306 4.95 -30.27 -39.50
CA PRO A 306 4.02 -29.38 -38.78
C PRO A 306 2.79 -30.09 -38.18
N ASP A 307 2.69 -31.41 -38.35
CA ASP A 307 1.61 -32.23 -37.78
C ASP A 307 1.83 -32.49 -36.28
N PRO A 308 0.75 -32.52 -35.46
CA PRO A 308 0.83 -32.94 -34.06
C PRO A 308 1.03 -34.47 -34.02
N LEU A 309 2.15 -34.92 -33.48
CA LEU A 309 2.49 -36.36 -33.45
C LEU A 309 2.62 -36.92 -32.04
N CYS A 310 2.83 -36.04 -31.06
CA CYS A 310 3.11 -36.43 -29.69
C CYS A 310 2.42 -35.47 -28.72
N TRP A 311 1.86 -36.03 -27.66
CA TRP A 311 1.16 -35.34 -26.59
C TRP A 311 1.88 -35.58 -25.26
N THR A 312 2.21 -34.49 -24.56
CA THR A 312 2.94 -34.54 -23.29
C THR A 312 2.23 -33.73 -22.20
N GLU A 313 2.53 -34.01 -20.93
CA GLU A 313 2.03 -33.23 -19.80
C GLU A 313 2.95 -32.04 -19.51
N ALA A 314 2.40 -30.83 -19.53
CA ALA A 314 3.11 -29.63 -19.08
C ALA A 314 2.90 -29.37 -17.58
N PRO A 315 3.89 -28.77 -16.89
CA PRO A 315 3.75 -28.42 -15.48
C PRO A 315 2.71 -27.32 -15.25
N GLU A 316 1.73 -27.59 -14.38
CA GLU A 316 0.73 -26.59 -13.96
C GLU A 316 1.09 -25.88 -12.63
N SER A 317 2.26 -26.22 -12.04
CA SER A 317 2.87 -25.51 -10.90
C SER A 317 4.00 -24.58 -11.37
N LYS A 318 4.05 -23.38 -10.79
CA LYS A 318 5.13 -22.41 -11.04
C LYS A 318 6.50 -22.95 -10.63
N GLU A 319 6.58 -23.66 -9.52
CA GLU A 319 7.83 -24.22 -8.99
C GLU A 319 8.39 -25.27 -9.94
N ILE A 320 7.53 -26.16 -10.45
CA ILE A 320 7.92 -27.19 -11.41
C ILE A 320 8.29 -26.56 -12.76
N LEU A 321 7.51 -25.59 -13.24
CA LEU A 321 7.83 -24.84 -14.46
C LEU A 321 9.21 -24.18 -14.39
N VAL A 322 9.54 -23.53 -13.26
CA VAL A 322 10.86 -22.90 -13.07
C VAL A 322 11.99 -23.93 -13.12
N LYS A 323 11.81 -25.11 -12.50
CA LYS A 323 12.79 -26.21 -12.60
C LYS A 323 12.97 -26.68 -14.05
N GLN A 324 11.87 -26.81 -14.80
CA GLN A 324 11.90 -27.23 -16.21
C GLN A 324 12.61 -26.20 -17.09
N ARG A 325 12.23 -24.92 -17.02
CA ARG A 325 12.87 -23.84 -17.82
C ARG A 325 14.33 -23.62 -17.44
N ASN A 326 14.69 -23.80 -16.16
CA ASN A 326 16.09 -23.79 -15.72
C ASN A 326 16.91 -24.91 -16.41
N ARG A 327 16.37 -26.14 -16.50
CA ARG A 327 17.04 -27.25 -17.23
C ARG A 327 17.24 -26.90 -18.69
N TRP A 328 16.19 -26.41 -19.37
CA TRP A 328 16.26 -26.03 -20.79
C TRP A 328 17.31 -24.95 -21.02
N MET A 329 17.37 -23.95 -20.14
CA MET A 329 18.39 -22.92 -20.20
C MET A 329 19.80 -23.49 -20.05
N ARG A 330 20.04 -24.32 -19.03
CA ARG A 330 21.35 -24.95 -18.82
C ARG A 330 21.77 -25.83 -20.00
N GLY A 331 20.87 -26.65 -20.54
CA GLY A 331 21.16 -27.48 -21.71
C GLY A 331 21.51 -26.66 -22.95
N THR A 332 20.80 -25.54 -23.17
CA THR A 332 21.13 -24.58 -24.23
C THR A 332 22.51 -23.98 -24.02
N MET A 333 22.82 -23.54 -22.81
CA MET A 333 24.12 -22.97 -22.45
C MET A 333 25.27 -23.96 -22.63
N GLU A 334 25.12 -25.18 -22.11
CA GLU A 334 26.10 -26.26 -22.23
C GLU A 334 26.39 -26.56 -23.70
N THR A 335 25.35 -26.73 -24.52
CA THR A 335 25.48 -27.06 -25.95
C THR A 335 26.19 -25.94 -26.72
N LEU A 336 25.73 -24.70 -26.60
CA LEU A 336 26.32 -23.57 -27.31
C LEU A 336 27.77 -23.32 -26.88
N TRP A 337 28.07 -23.48 -25.59
CA TRP A 337 29.43 -23.28 -25.08
C TRP A 337 30.39 -24.40 -25.49
N LYS A 338 29.92 -25.66 -25.49
CA LYS A 338 30.69 -26.82 -25.96
C LYS A 338 31.07 -26.66 -27.44
N HIS A 339 30.12 -26.20 -28.26
CA HIS A 339 30.26 -26.04 -29.71
C HIS A 339 30.67 -24.63 -30.15
N ARG A 340 31.11 -23.76 -29.23
CA ARG A 340 31.42 -22.34 -29.50
C ARG A 340 32.44 -22.08 -30.62
N LYS A 341 33.31 -23.04 -30.94
CA LYS A 341 34.29 -22.94 -32.04
C LYS A 341 33.64 -22.90 -33.43
N MET A 342 32.42 -23.38 -33.55
CA MET A 342 31.62 -23.32 -34.78
C MET A 342 30.95 -21.96 -34.96
N MET A 343 30.70 -21.24 -33.87
CA MET A 343 29.99 -19.97 -33.89
C MET A 343 30.83 -18.90 -34.60
N PHE A 344 30.20 -18.19 -35.53
CA PHE A 344 30.84 -17.24 -36.46
C PHE A 344 31.89 -17.85 -37.40
N ASN A 345 31.97 -19.17 -37.49
CA ASN A 345 32.90 -19.84 -38.40
C ASN A 345 32.21 -20.23 -39.71
N PRO A 346 32.59 -19.64 -40.86
CA PRO A 346 31.97 -19.92 -42.15
C PRO A 346 32.18 -21.35 -42.66
N LYS A 347 33.16 -22.10 -42.11
CA LYS A 347 33.37 -23.53 -42.43
C LYS A 347 32.13 -24.38 -42.17
N TYR A 348 31.31 -24.00 -41.18
CA TYR A 348 30.10 -24.72 -40.79
C TYR A 348 28.83 -24.11 -41.43
N GLY A 349 28.97 -23.41 -42.56
CA GLY A 349 27.85 -22.87 -43.33
C GLY A 349 26.87 -22.03 -42.50
N LYS A 350 25.56 -22.23 -42.73
CA LYS A 350 24.48 -21.52 -42.01
C LYS A 350 24.38 -21.89 -40.53
N LEU A 351 24.88 -23.06 -40.13
CA LEU A 351 24.93 -23.46 -38.73
C LEU A 351 25.86 -22.52 -37.94
N GLY A 352 27.08 -22.32 -38.43
CA GLY A 352 28.08 -21.46 -37.79
C GLY A 352 27.81 -19.97 -37.94
N THR A 353 27.32 -19.51 -39.09
CA THR A 353 27.20 -18.08 -39.41
C THR A 353 25.88 -17.43 -39.02
N VAL A 354 24.79 -18.20 -38.89
CA VAL A 354 23.44 -17.65 -38.64
C VAL A 354 22.80 -18.32 -37.42
N SER A 355 22.78 -19.65 -37.38
CA SER A 355 21.99 -20.40 -36.39
C SER A 355 22.59 -20.27 -34.99
N LEU A 356 23.85 -20.66 -34.79
CA LEU A 356 24.49 -20.56 -33.48
C LEU A 356 24.57 -19.11 -32.96
N PRO A 357 24.91 -18.09 -33.78
CA PRO A 357 24.84 -16.69 -33.36
C PRO A 357 23.46 -16.24 -32.89
N TYR A 358 22.38 -16.60 -33.61
CA TYR A 358 21.01 -16.27 -33.18
C TYR A 358 20.69 -16.86 -31.80
N TRP A 359 20.94 -18.16 -31.63
CA TRP A 359 20.66 -18.86 -30.37
C TRP A 359 21.52 -18.31 -29.22
N PHE A 360 22.75 -17.88 -29.49
CA PHE A 360 23.59 -17.21 -28.51
C PHE A 360 23.04 -15.83 -28.11
N THR A 361 22.64 -15.00 -29.08
CA THR A 361 22.21 -13.61 -28.79
C THR A 361 20.81 -13.54 -28.18
N PHE A 362 19.84 -14.30 -28.68
CA PHE A 362 18.43 -14.13 -28.30
C PHE A 362 17.92 -15.17 -27.30
N GLU A 363 18.43 -16.41 -27.35
CA GLU A 363 17.98 -17.47 -26.42
C GLU A 363 18.92 -17.57 -25.20
N PHE A 364 20.24 -17.58 -25.42
CA PHE A 364 21.22 -17.63 -24.34
C PHE A 364 21.32 -16.29 -23.60
N LEU A 365 21.58 -15.16 -24.27
CA LEU A 365 21.73 -13.87 -23.58
C LEU A 365 20.41 -13.19 -23.22
N GLY A 366 19.30 -13.57 -23.86
CA GLY A 366 17.99 -12.92 -23.70
C GLY A 366 17.55 -12.72 -22.24
N PRO A 367 17.51 -13.77 -21.39
CA PRO A 367 17.10 -13.63 -20.01
C PRO A 367 17.97 -12.68 -19.17
N LEU A 368 19.27 -12.54 -19.49
CA LEU A 368 20.15 -11.59 -18.80
C LEU A 368 19.90 -10.15 -19.25
N ILE A 369 19.72 -9.95 -20.56
CA ILE A 369 19.41 -8.64 -21.14
C ILE A 369 18.08 -8.12 -20.57
N GLU A 370 17.05 -8.97 -20.54
CA GLU A 370 15.74 -8.63 -19.99
C GLU A 370 15.82 -8.36 -18.47
N PHE A 371 16.59 -9.15 -17.72
CA PHE A 371 16.83 -8.91 -16.29
C PHE A 371 17.56 -7.58 -16.04
N ALA A 372 18.57 -7.26 -16.85
CA ALA A 372 19.25 -5.98 -16.81
C ALA A 372 18.29 -4.82 -17.10
N GLY A 373 17.30 -5.02 -17.99
CA GLY A 373 16.24 -4.04 -18.25
C GLY A 373 15.44 -3.68 -17.01
N TYR A 374 15.04 -4.67 -16.20
CA TYR A 374 14.37 -4.42 -14.92
C TYR A 374 15.28 -3.66 -13.94
N PHE A 375 16.57 -4.02 -13.87
CA PHE A 375 17.53 -3.35 -13.02
C PHE A 375 17.71 -1.87 -13.43
N PHE A 376 17.95 -1.59 -14.71
CA PHE A 376 18.11 -0.23 -15.22
C PHE A 376 16.82 0.59 -15.10
N PHE A 377 15.65 -0.02 -15.29
CA PHE A 377 14.38 0.65 -15.05
C PHE A 377 14.25 1.11 -13.59
N ILE A 378 14.52 0.23 -12.62
CA ILE A 378 14.48 0.59 -11.19
C ILE A 378 15.52 1.67 -10.87
N LEU A 379 16.72 1.55 -11.42
CA LEU A 379 17.78 2.54 -11.25
C LEU A 379 17.34 3.92 -11.78
N PHE A 380 16.81 3.99 -13.00
CA PHE A 380 16.33 5.23 -13.61
C PHE A 380 15.12 5.81 -12.87
N LEU A 381 14.25 4.95 -12.31
CA LEU A 381 13.11 5.35 -11.48
C LEU A 381 13.58 6.02 -10.19
N ILE A 382 14.56 5.41 -9.49
CA ILE A 382 15.15 5.95 -8.26
C ILE A 382 15.84 7.29 -8.52
N LEU A 383 16.52 7.41 -9.67
CA LEU A 383 17.21 8.63 -10.07
C LEU A 383 16.27 9.72 -10.62
N GLY A 384 15.00 9.41 -10.90
CA GLY A 384 14.02 10.36 -11.43
C GLY A 384 14.28 10.79 -12.89
N ILE A 385 14.98 9.97 -13.68
CA ILE A 385 15.44 10.31 -15.05
C ILE A 385 14.67 9.57 -16.15
N ILE A 386 13.53 8.95 -15.82
CA ILE A 386 12.70 8.24 -16.79
C ILE A 386 11.96 9.25 -17.68
N ASN A 387 12.13 9.11 -18.99
CA ASN A 387 11.24 9.75 -19.96
C ASN A 387 9.98 8.90 -20.10
N TRP A 388 8.93 9.26 -19.36
CA TRP A 388 7.68 8.50 -19.31
C TRP A 388 6.99 8.35 -20.65
N SER A 389 7.02 9.38 -21.51
CA SER A 389 6.41 9.34 -22.84
C SER A 389 7.10 8.29 -23.71
N PHE A 390 8.44 8.33 -23.78
CA PHE A 390 9.21 7.33 -24.52
C PHE A 390 9.03 5.93 -23.95
N PHE A 391 9.10 5.78 -22.62
CA PHE A 391 8.89 4.50 -21.95
C PHE A 391 7.52 3.88 -22.28
N LEU A 392 6.44 4.65 -22.17
CA LEU A 392 5.08 4.17 -22.44
C LEU A 392 4.90 3.79 -23.91
N VAL A 393 5.45 4.57 -24.84
CA VAL A 393 5.40 4.25 -26.28
C VAL A 393 6.20 2.98 -26.60
N LEU A 394 7.43 2.86 -26.10
CA LEU A 394 8.26 1.68 -26.31
C LEU A 394 7.64 0.43 -25.67
N CYS A 395 7.11 0.57 -24.44
CA CYS A 395 6.41 -0.50 -23.75
C CYS A 395 5.17 -0.96 -24.53
N ALA A 396 4.34 -0.02 -25.00
CA ALA A 396 3.19 -0.32 -25.83
C ALA A 396 3.59 -1.00 -27.15
N LEU A 397 4.67 -0.54 -27.80
CA LEU A 397 5.20 -1.14 -29.03
C LEU A 397 5.62 -2.60 -28.81
N VAL A 398 6.45 -2.87 -27.79
CA VAL A 398 6.97 -4.21 -27.50
C VAL A 398 5.85 -5.17 -27.12
N ILE A 399 4.93 -4.74 -26.25
CA ILE A 399 3.78 -5.57 -25.84
C ILE A 399 2.86 -5.84 -27.03
N SER A 400 2.55 -4.83 -27.82
CA SER A 400 1.69 -4.97 -29.00
C SER A 400 2.33 -5.90 -30.03
N ALA A 401 3.63 -5.80 -30.27
CA ALA A 401 4.33 -6.68 -31.18
C ALA A 401 4.38 -8.13 -30.68
N GLY A 402 4.63 -8.35 -29.38
CA GLY A 402 4.58 -9.70 -28.79
C GLY A 402 3.18 -10.34 -28.86
N PHE A 403 2.14 -9.52 -28.64
CA PHE A 403 0.75 -9.93 -28.83
C PHE A 403 0.46 -10.28 -30.30
N LEU A 404 0.84 -9.41 -31.25
CA LEU A 404 0.65 -9.64 -32.68
C LEU A 404 1.38 -10.90 -33.16
N TYR A 405 2.61 -11.14 -32.69
CA TYR A 405 3.36 -12.36 -33.01
C TYR A 405 2.64 -13.62 -32.50
N SER A 406 2.13 -13.58 -31.27
CA SER A 406 1.36 -14.67 -30.67
C SER A 406 0.02 -14.90 -31.39
N PHE A 407 -0.67 -13.81 -31.73
CA PHE A 407 -1.91 -13.85 -32.51
C PHE A 407 -1.68 -14.45 -33.89
N TYR A 408 -0.63 -14.01 -34.58
CA TYR A 408 -0.20 -14.57 -35.86
C TYR A 408 0.15 -16.06 -35.73
N ALA A 409 0.85 -16.47 -34.67
CA ALA A 409 1.14 -17.88 -34.41
C ALA A 409 -0.14 -18.73 -34.32
N ILE A 410 -1.17 -18.23 -33.63
CA ILE A 410 -2.49 -18.89 -33.55
C ILE A 410 -3.14 -18.97 -34.94
N LEU A 411 -3.07 -17.91 -35.76
CA LEU A 411 -3.62 -17.93 -37.12
C LEU A 411 -2.89 -18.93 -38.02
N VAL A 412 -1.56 -18.98 -37.96
CA VAL A 412 -0.77 -19.95 -38.73
C VAL A 412 -1.05 -21.39 -38.26
N ASP A 413 -1.29 -21.59 -36.97
CA ASP A 413 -1.72 -22.88 -36.42
C ASP A 413 -3.05 -23.37 -37.01
N LEU A 414 -4.03 -22.44 -37.14
CA LEU A 414 -5.31 -22.71 -37.83
C LEU A 414 -5.09 -23.07 -39.31
N VAL A 415 -4.14 -22.42 -39.98
CA VAL A 415 -3.77 -22.71 -41.37
C VAL A 415 -3.04 -24.05 -41.49
N SER A 416 -2.28 -24.51 -40.49
CA SER A 416 -1.61 -25.81 -40.51
C SER A 416 -2.60 -26.96 -40.26
N ARG A 417 -2.96 -27.19 -38.99
CA ARG A 417 -3.90 -28.23 -38.58
C ARG A 417 -4.52 -27.78 -37.26
N GLN A 418 -5.80 -27.41 -37.31
CA GLN A 418 -6.52 -26.89 -36.14
C GLN A 418 -6.74 -27.99 -35.09
N VAL A 419 -5.88 -28.01 -34.09
CA VAL A 419 -5.94 -28.97 -32.97
C VAL A 419 -7.02 -28.57 -31.95
N TYR A 420 -7.15 -27.28 -31.66
CA TYR A 420 -8.20 -26.72 -30.78
C TYR A 420 -9.36 -26.17 -31.64
N THR A 421 -10.41 -26.97 -31.78
CA THR A 421 -11.52 -26.70 -32.72
C THR A 421 -12.63 -25.81 -32.13
N LYS A 422 -12.71 -25.68 -30.81
CA LYS A 422 -13.79 -24.95 -30.12
C LYS A 422 -13.55 -23.43 -30.23
N ARG A 423 -14.58 -22.65 -30.62
CA ARG A 423 -14.50 -21.17 -30.70
C ARG A 423 -14.02 -20.52 -29.38
N LYS A 424 -14.43 -21.09 -28.26
CA LYS A 424 -14.04 -20.65 -26.92
C LYS A 424 -12.52 -20.78 -26.70
N ASP A 425 -11.89 -21.80 -27.26
CA ASP A 425 -10.46 -22.05 -27.08
C ASP A 425 -9.64 -21.01 -27.85
N PHE A 426 -10.08 -20.63 -29.05
CA PHE A 426 -9.49 -19.55 -29.82
C PHE A 426 -9.52 -18.21 -29.07
N LEU A 427 -10.69 -17.78 -28.57
CA LEU A 427 -10.80 -16.56 -27.75
C LEU A 427 -9.97 -16.66 -26.47
N SER A 428 -9.92 -17.85 -25.86
CA SER A 428 -9.11 -18.09 -24.66
C SER A 428 -7.61 -17.93 -24.97
N LEU A 429 -7.11 -18.46 -26.08
CA LEU A 429 -5.72 -18.31 -26.50
C LEU A 429 -5.35 -16.85 -26.80
N ILE A 430 -6.24 -16.09 -27.45
CA ILE A 430 -6.03 -14.64 -27.68
C ILE A 430 -5.95 -13.89 -26.35
N SER A 431 -6.89 -14.15 -25.42
CA SER A 431 -6.85 -13.53 -24.10
C SER A 431 -5.60 -13.90 -23.31
N THR A 432 -5.15 -15.16 -23.44
CA THR A 432 -3.90 -15.64 -22.84
C THR A 432 -2.69 -14.91 -23.42
N ALA A 433 -2.63 -14.70 -24.74
CA ALA A 433 -1.55 -13.96 -25.40
C ALA A 433 -1.42 -12.52 -24.90
N LEU A 434 -2.54 -11.85 -24.60
CA LEU A 434 -2.54 -10.51 -24.03
C LEU A 434 -2.02 -10.48 -22.58
N LEU A 435 -2.29 -11.53 -21.80
CA LEU A 435 -1.91 -11.62 -20.38
C LEU A 435 -0.48 -12.15 -20.18
N GLU A 436 0.04 -12.96 -21.10
CA GLU A 436 1.34 -13.64 -21.02
C GLU A 436 2.52 -12.74 -20.63
N PRO A 437 2.70 -11.53 -21.22
CA PRO A 437 3.83 -10.66 -20.89
C PRO A 437 3.87 -10.21 -19.44
N PHE A 438 2.70 -10.09 -18.79
CA PHE A 438 2.57 -9.55 -17.44
C PHE A 438 2.75 -10.58 -16.33
N TYR A 439 2.55 -11.87 -16.64
CA TYR A 439 2.52 -12.91 -15.60
C TYR A 439 3.44 -14.10 -15.89
N PHE A 440 3.50 -14.61 -17.12
CA PHE A 440 4.23 -15.82 -17.48
C PHE A 440 5.66 -15.49 -17.84
N HIS A 441 5.83 -14.48 -18.70
CA HIS A 441 7.14 -14.08 -19.19
C HIS A 441 8.12 -13.74 -18.05
N PRO A 442 7.77 -12.97 -17.00
CA PRO A 442 8.66 -12.74 -15.86
C PRO A 442 9.07 -14.01 -15.09
N ILE A 443 8.24 -15.05 -15.13
CA ILE A 443 8.57 -16.36 -14.53
C ILE A 443 9.64 -17.07 -15.36
N VAL A 444 9.52 -17.02 -16.69
CA VAL A 444 10.50 -17.59 -17.62
C VAL A 444 11.84 -16.86 -17.52
N VAL A 445 11.85 -15.51 -17.51
CA VAL A 445 13.07 -14.71 -17.30
C VAL A 445 13.76 -15.09 -15.99
N LYS A 446 13.01 -15.15 -14.89
CA LYS A 446 13.54 -15.57 -13.59
C LYS A 446 14.13 -16.98 -13.65
N ALA A 447 13.47 -17.92 -14.33
CA ALA A 447 13.97 -19.28 -14.49
C ALA A 447 15.25 -19.32 -15.33
N GLY A 448 15.35 -18.51 -16.39
CA GLY A 448 16.54 -18.35 -17.21
C GLY A 448 17.73 -17.79 -16.44
N VAL A 449 17.54 -16.68 -15.70
CA VAL A 449 18.58 -16.12 -14.81
C VAL A 449 19.02 -17.13 -13.74
N LYS A 450 18.08 -17.89 -13.17
CA LYS A 450 18.43 -18.97 -12.25
C LYS A 450 19.25 -20.07 -12.96
N GLY A 451 18.92 -20.40 -14.20
CA GLY A 451 19.69 -21.33 -15.04
C GLY A 451 21.13 -20.91 -15.20
N PHE A 452 21.38 -19.62 -15.47
CA PHE A 452 22.72 -19.03 -15.49
C PHE A 452 23.47 -19.24 -14.17
N VAL A 453 22.84 -18.91 -13.05
CA VAL A 453 23.44 -19.07 -11.72
C VAL A 453 23.79 -20.54 -11.44
N ASP A 454 22.88 -21.45 -11.75
CA ASP A 454 23.06 -22.88 -11.48
C ASP A 454 24.11 -23.53 -12.40
N TYR A 455 24.23 -23.07 -13.65
CA TYR A 455 25.30 -23.47 -14.58
C TYR A 455 26.68 -23.16 -14.01
N PHE A 456 26.92 -21.91 -13.56
CA PHE A 456 28.21 -21.51 -12.98
C PHE A 456 28.49 -22.15 -11.61
N LYS A 457 27.44 -22.58 -10.88
CA LYS A 457 27.58 -23.33 -9.63
C LYS A 457 27.84 -24.84 -9.81
N LYS A 458 27.93 -25.34 -11.06
CA LYS A 458 28.09 -26.78 -11.37
C LYS A 458 27.07 -27.68 -10.66
N SER A 459 25.83 -27.22 -10.53
CA SER A 459 24.77 -28.05 -9.94
C SER A 459 24.30 -29.09 -10.96
N HIS A 460 24.71 -30.35 -10.78
CA HIS A 460 24.38 -31.45 -11.72
C HIS A 460 23.11 -32.23 -11.35
N SER A 461 22.44 -31.94 -10.22
CA SER A 461 21.31 -32.75 -9.76
C SER A 461 19.96 -32.31 -10.35
N TRP A 462 19.19 -33.32 -10.76
CA TRP A 462 17.79 -33.19 -11.13
C TRP A 462 16.93 -33.42 -9.87
N GLY A 463 16.29 -32.37 -9.36
CA GLY A 463 15.37 -32.51 -8.22
C GLY A 463 14.06 -33.16 -8.65
N GLU A 464 13.43 -33.96 -7.77
CA GLU A 464 12.19 -34.69 -8.05
C GLU A 464 11.10 -33.78 -8.68
N MET A 465 10.53 -34.27 -9.79
CA MET A 465 9.36 -33.70 -10.46
C MET A 465 8.15 -34.55 -10.12
N THR A 466 7.42 -34.16 -9.07
CA THR A 466 6.12 -34.74 -8.76
C THR A 466 5.10 -34.25 -9.78
N ARG A 467 4.80 -35.08 -10.79
CA ARG A 467 3.68 -34.86 -11.71
C ARG A 467 2.38 -35.27 -11.03
N GLN A 468 1.26 -34.67 -11.43
CA GLN A 468 0.00 -34.89 -10.69
C GLN A 468 -0.58 -36.29 -10.90
N GLY A 469 -0.23 -36.97 -12.01
CA GLY A 469 -0.90 -38.21 -12.39
C GLY A 469 -2.40 -37.97 -12.63
N PHE A 470 -3.07 -38.89 -13.30
CA PHE A 470 -4.45 -38.66 -13.73
C PHE A 470 -5.53 -38.78 -12.63
N ASN A 471 -5.18 -38.80 -11.33
CA ASN A 471 -6.14 -39.06 -10.24
C ASN A 471 -6.24 -37.97 -9.14
N GLN A 472 -7.48 -37.50 -8.91
CA GLN A 472 -7.87 -36.49 -7.91
C GLN A 472 -8.30 -37.11 -6.57
N GLU A 473 -7.39 -37.54 -5.70
CA GLU A 473 -7.76 -38.28 -4.48
C GLU A 473 -8.13 -37.46 -3.23
N VAL A 474 -7.94 -36.13 -3.19
CA VAL A 474 -8.21 -35.35 -1.96
C VAL A 474 -9.71 -35.06 -1.72
N LYS A 475 -10.60 -35.36 -2.67
CA LYS A 475 -12.03 -35.05 -2.55
C LYS A 475 -12.85 -36.04 -1.70
N ASN A 476 -12.28 -37.18 -1.28
CA ASN A 476 -13.04 -38.30 -0.70
C ASN A 476 -12.92 -38.50 0.83
N LEU A 477 -12.52 -37.49 1.61
CA LEU A 477 -12.49 -37.59 3.09
C LEU A 477 -13.87 -37.29 3.73
N PRO A 478 -14.28 -38.02 4.80
CA PRO A 478 -15.48 -37.72 5.59
C PRO A 478 -15.49 -36.29 6.15
N TRP A 479 -16.66 -35.63 6.15
CA TRP A 479 -16.83 -34.20 6.47
C TRP A 479 -16.17 -33.78 7.81
N GLY A 480 -16.31 -34.58 8.87
CA GLY A 480 -15.71 -34.26 10.18
C GLY A 480 -14.18 -34.25 10.17
N LYS A 481 -13.53 -35.22 9.50
CA LYS A 481 -12.07 -35.26 9.36
C LYS A 481 -11.55 -34.14 8.46
N ARG A 482 -12.33 -33.78 7.44
CA ARG A 482 -12.04 -32.65 6.56
C ARG A 482 -12.09 -31.31 7.31
N MET A 483 -13.10 -31.10 8.15
CA MET A 483 -13.23 -29.87 8.95
C MET A 483 -12.09 -29.70 9.95
N LEU A 484 -11.73 -30.77 10.67
CA LEU A 484 -10.58 -30.79 11.58
C LEU A 484 -9.26 -30.51 10.87
N ALA A 485 -9.05 -31.07 9.67
CA ALA A 485 -7.86 -30.82 8.87
C ALA A 485 -7.79 -29.35 8.40
N ILE A 486 -8.90 -28.78 7.94
CA ILE A 486 -8.98 -27.37 7.52
C ILE A 486 -8.73 -26.43 8.71
N LEU A 487 -9.32 -26.70 9.87
CA LEU A 487 -9.12 -25.90 11.07
C LEU A 487 -7.67 -25.97 11.57
N LYS A 488 -7.09 -27.18 11.64
CA LYS A 488 -5.69 -27.38 12.04
C LYS A 488 -4.73 -26.63 11.12
N PHE A 489 -4.92 -26.75 9.81
CA PHE A 489 -4.14 -26.02 8.81
C PHE A 489 -4.34 -24.50 8.91
N GLY A 490 -5.58 -24.07 9.16
CA GLY A 490 -5.92 -22.67 9.39
C GLY A 490 -5.18 -22.09 10.60
N LEU A 491 -5.14 -22.80 11.72
CA LEU A 491 -4.44 -22.40 12.94
C LEU A 491 -2.91 -22.41 12.77
N GLN A 492 -2.35 -23.37 12.05
CA GLN A 492 -0.92 -23.43 11.72
C GLN A 492 -0.47 -22.24 10.84
N SER A 493 -1.31 -21.89 9.85
CA SER A 493 -1.05 -20.76 8.94
C SER A 493 -1.29 -19.42 9.64
N TRP A 494 -2.36 -19.33 10.45
CA TRP A 494 -2.65 -18.16 11.28
C TRP A 494 -1.48 -17.86 12.21
N GLY A 495 -0.98 -18.86 12.94
CA GLY A 495 0.16 -18.71 13.84
C GLY A 495 1.36 -18.07 13.14
N ALA A 496 1.72 -18.54 11.94
CA ALA A 496 2.84 -18.00 11.17
C ALA A 496 2.64 -16.52 10.81
N VAL A 497 1.48 -16.15 10.25
CA VAL A 497 1.22 -14.78 9.81
C VAL A 497 1.03 -13.81 10.99
N SER A 498 0.40 -14.23 12.08
CA SER A 498 0.24 -13.41 13.28
C SER A 498 1.55 -13.20 14.04
N SER A 499 2.46 -14.17 14.06
CA SER A 499 3.78 -14.00 14.67
C SER A 499 4.61 -12.96 13.93
N VAL A 500 4.58 -12.98 12.58
CA VAL A 500 5.25 -11.95 11.77
C VAL A 500 4.63 -10.57 12.02
N PHE A 501 3.30 -10.49 12.16
CA PHE A 501 2.64 -9.23 12.51
C PHE A 501 3.11 -8.68 13.84
N ILE A 502 3.14 -9.49 14.89
CA ILE A 502 3.62 -9.05 16.22
C ILE A 502 5.05 -8.53 16.13
N ILE A 503 5.97 -9.28 15.51
CA ILE A 503 7.38 -8.87 15.38
C ILE A 503 7.48 -7.53 14.65
N PHE A 504 6.83 -7.41 13.49
CA PHE A 504 6.95 -6.20 12.66
C PHE A 504 6.27 -4.99 13.32
N PHE A 505 5.11 -5.21 13.96
CA PHE A 505 4.42 -4.19 14.75
C PHE A 505 5.31 -3.69 15.89
N LEU A 506 5.95 -4.59 16.64
CA LEU A 506 6.87 -4.22 17.72
C LEU A 506 8.13 -3.49 17.22
N LEU A 507 8.64 -3.83 16.04
CA LEU A 507 9.72 -3.07 15.41
C LEU A 507 9.31 -1.62 15.14
N THR A 508 8.06 -1.39 14.70
CA THR A 508 7.55 -0.02 14.53
C THR A 508 7.42 0.73 15.86
N VAL A 509 7.00 0.05 16.92
CA VAL A 509 6.93 0.63 18.28
C VAL A 509 8.33 0.96 18.81
N GLY A 510 9.32 0.09 18.54
CA GLY A 510 10.71 0.36 18.86
C GLY A 510 11.27 1.56 18.10
N ALA A 511 10.96 1.69 16.80
CA ALA A 511 11.35 2.86 16.00
C ALA A 511 10.72 4.15 16.51
N GLU A 512 9.45 4.11 16.92
CA GLU A 512 8.75 5.22 17.58
C GLU A 512 9.45 5.64 18.89
N TRP A 513 9.84 4.68 19.73
CA TRP A 513 10.60 4.98 20.96
C TRP A 513 11.98 5.58 20.68
N VAL A 514 12.72 5.03 19.72
CA VAL A 514 14.03 5.56 19.30
C VAL A 514 13.88 7.01 18.82
N TRP A 515 12.82 7.33 18.09
CA TRP A 515 12.57 8.71 17.68
C TRP A 515 12.35 9.63 18.87
N TYR A 516 11.55 9.23 19.88
CA TYR A 516 11.39 10.02 21.10
C TYR A 516 12.72 10.28 21.80
N HIS A 517 13.60 9.26 21.87
CA HIS A 517 14.93 9.37 22.48
C HIS A 517 15.82 10.42 21.81
N TYR A 518 15.80 10.52 20.48
CA TYR A 518 16.63 11.48 19.74
C TYR A 518 15.98 12.84 19.50
N ALA A 519 14.65 12.93 19.55
CA ALA A 519 13.93 14.17 19.31
C ALA A 519 13.84 15.08 20.53
N PHE A 520 13.98 14.54 21.75
CA PHE A 520 13.77 15.26 23.01
C PHE A 520 14.87 14.95 24.03
N ASP A 521 15.90 15.80 24.09
CA ASP A 521 17.07 15.64 24.99
C ASP A 521 16.74 15.80 26.49
N THR A 522 15.69 16.57 26.83
CA THR A 522 15.28 16.84 28.23
C THR A 522 14.18 15.92 28.75
N PHE A 523 13.61 15.10 27.87
CA PHE A 523 12.52 14.18 28.20
C PHE A 523 13.09 12.82 28.64
N LYS A 524 12.68 12.32 29.81
CA LYS A 524 13.11 10.99 30.33
C LYS A 524 12.47 9.85 29.53
N THR A 525 12.95 9.63 28.32
CA THR A 525 12.42 8.67 27.34
C THR A 525 12.51 7.21 27.79
N GLU A 526 13.38 6.90 28.74
CA GLU A 526 13.48 5.59 29.37
C GLU A 526 12.20 5.21 30.14
N LEU A 527 11.54 6.19 30.76
CA LEU A 527 10.35 5.94 31.56
C LEU A 527 9.13 5.57 30.69
N ILE A 528 9.08 5.99 29.43
CA ILE A 528 7.95 5.69 28.53
C ILE A 528 8.11 4.38 27.74
N ALA A 529 9.31 3.79 27.69
CA ALA A 529 9.60 2.62 26.86
C ALA A 529 8.69 1.41 27.19
N LEU A 530 8.63 1.06 28.47
CA LEU A 530 7.85 -0.09 28.94
C LEU A 530 6.33 0.16 28.83
N PRO A 531 5.77 1.30 29.28
CA PRO A 531 4.36 1.63 29.06
C PRO A 531 3.94 1.59 27.58
N LEU A 532 4.76 2.18 26.70
CA LEU A 532 4.51 2.21 25.25
C LEU A 532 4.47 0.80 24.66
N LEU A 533 5.42 -0.05 25.04
CA LEU A 533 5.48 -1.44 24.60
C LEU A 533 4.26 -2.24 25.07
N LEU A 534 3.92 -2.15 26.36
CA LEU A 534 2.81 -2.91 26.95
C LEU A 534 1.45 -2.50 26.38
N ASP A 535 1.19 -1.20 26.21
CA ASP A 535 -0.09 -0.72 25.67
C ASP A 535 -0.27 -1.15 24.21
N ASN A 536 0.79 -1.08 23.39
CA ASN A 536 0.76 -1.58 22.01
C ASN A 536 0.65 -3.11 21.92
N LEU A 537 1.30 -3.87 22.82
CA LEU A 537 1.14 -5.33 22.89
C LEU A 537 -0.30 -5.73 23.22
N LEU A 538 -0.93 -5.07 24.20
CA LEU A 538 -2.32 -5.29 24.51
C LEU A 538 -3.22 -4.99 23.31
N PHE A 539 -2.98 -3.89 22.59
CA PHE A 539 -3.73 -3.57 21.38
C PHE A 539 -3.56 -4.68 20.31
N ALA A 540 -2.30 -5.10 20.05
CA ALA A 540 -1.99 -6.12 19.06
C ALA A 540 -2.69 -7.47 19.36
N PHE A 541 -2.73 -7.91 20.62
CA PHE A 541 -3.42 -9.15 20.97
C PHE A 541 -4.95 -9.03 20.82
N ARG A 542 -5.57 -7.90 21.22
CA ARG A 542 -7.01 -7.67 21.05
C ARG A 542 -7.41 -7.71 19.58
N ILE A 543 -6.66 -7.02 18.71
CA ILE A 543 -6.99 -6.96 17.29
C ILE A 543 -6.72 -8.30 16.58
N LEU A 544 -5.66 -9.02 16.96
CA LEU A 544 -5.38 -10.36 16.43
C LEU A 544 -6.47 -11.38 16.78
N LEU A 545 -7.14 -11.26 17.94
CA LEU A 545 -8.30 -12.10 18.23
C LEU A 545 -9.40 -11.94 17.17
N GLY A 546 -9.82 -10.68 16.94
CA GLY A 546 -10.88 -10.38 15.97
C GLY A 546 -10.50 -10.76 14.54
N LEU A 547 -9.29 -10.39 14.11
CA LEU A 547 -8.79 -10.71 12.77
C LEU A 547 -8.55 -12.21 12.58
N GLY A 548 -8.15 -12.93 13.63
CA GLY A 548 -7.93 -14.36 13.61
C GLY A 548 -9.21 -15.17 13.42
N VAL A 549 -10.30 -14.76 14.08
CA VAL A 549 -11.63 -15.36 13.84
C VAL A 549 -12.05 -15.16 12.39
N GLY A 550 -11.93 -13.93 11.85
CA GLY A 550 -12.22 -13.64 10.44
C GLY A 550 -11.35 -14.44 9.47
N TYR A 551 -10.05 -14.58 9.76
CA TYR A 551 -9.12 -15.37 8.96
C TYR A 551 -9.53 -16.85 8.92
N LEU A 552 -9.86 -17.45 10.07
CA LEU A 552 -10.27 -18.85 10.15
C LEU A 552 -11.57 -19.10 9.38
N LEU A 553 -12.56 -18.21 9.48
CA LEU A 553 -13.81 -18.28 8.71
C LEU A 553 -13.54 -18.23 7.20
N LEU A 554 -12.69 -17.31 6.74
CA LEU A 554 -12.29 -17.24 5.33
C LEU A 554 -11.51 -18.48 4.89
N ASN A 555 -10.71 -19.07 5.79
CA ASN A 555 -9.93 -20.27 5.49
C ASN A 555 -10.83 -21.49 5.28
N PHE A 556 -11.97 -21.55 5.98
CA PHE A 556 -13.01 -22.56 5.72
C PHE A 556 -13.64 -22.43 4.33
N VAL A 557 -13.82 -21.21 3.83
CA VAL A 557 -14.35 -20.97 2.48
C VAL A 557 -13.27 -21.23 1.43
N LYS A 558 -12.12 -20.57 1.55
CA LYS A 558 -10.97 -20.67 0.65
C LYS A 558 -9.71 -20.12 1.31
N ALA A 559 -8.72 -20.98 1.55
CA ALA A 559 -7.43 -20.59 2.15
C ALA A 559 -6.73 -19.41 1.44
N GLY A 560 -6.87 -19.30 0.11
CA GLY A 560 -6.33 -18.17 -0.64
C GLY A 560 -6.97 -16.82 -0.29
N TRP A 561 -8.25 -16.80 0.10
CA TRP A 561 -8.94 -15.59 0.54
C TRP A 561 -8.47 -15.18 1.93
N ALA A 562 -8.34 -16.13 2.86
CA ALA A 562 -7.78 -15.87 4.19
C ALA A 562 -6.37 -15.29 4.11
N ARG A 563 -5.52 -15.87 3.25
CA ARG A 563 -4.16 -15.36 3.00
C ARG A 563 -4.16 -13.92 2.48
N ASN A 564 -4.97 -13.63 1.46
CA ASN A 564 -5.04 -12.29 0.88
C ASN A 564 -5.61 -11.27 1.88
N PHE A 565 -6.61 -11.68 2.68
CA PHE A 565 -7.17 -10.89 3.77
C PHE A 565 -6.09 -10.50 4.79
N ALA A 566 -5.32 -11.48 5.29
CA ALA A 566 -4.23 -11.20 6.23
C ALA A 566 -3.14 -10.32 5.60
N LEU A 567 -2.74 -10.60 4.35
CA LEU A 567 -1.75 -9.79 3.64
C LEU A 567 -2.16 -8.33 3.55
N ILE A 568 -3.37 -8.05 3.06
CA ILE A 568 -3.87 -6.69 2.84
C ILE A 568 -4.01 -5.97 4.18
N LEU A 569 -4.69 -6.60 5.15
CA LEU A 569 -4.97 -5.94 6.44
C LEU A 569 -3.71 -5.69 7.26
N PHE A 570 -2.83 -6.67 7.41
CA PHE A 570 -1.63 -6.47 8.20
C PHE A 570 -0.66 -5.48 7.54
N SER A 571 -0.56 -5.48 6.22
CA SER A 571 0.24 -4.45 5.52
C SER A 571 -0.36 -3.06 5.73
N ALA A 572 -1.67 -2.91 5.56
CA ALA A 572 -2.37 -1.64 5.82
C ALA A 572 -2.21 -1.19 7.28
N MET A 573 -2.26 -2.12 8.24
CA MET A 573 -2.11 -1.79 9.65
C MET A 573 -0.71 -1.28 9.99
N ILE A 574 0.34 -1.84 9.38
CA ILE A 574 1.70 -1.37 9.60
C ILE A 574 1.92 0.00 8.94
N ILE A 575 1.43 0.18 7.72
CA ILE A 575 1.51 1.47 7.03
C ILE A 575 0.78 2.54 7.84
N PHE A 576 -0.43 2.23 8.33
CA PHE A 576 -1.22 3.19 9.07
C PHE A 576 -0.68 3.46 10.49
N GLN A 577 0.00 2.49 11.13
CA GLN A 577 0.79 2.76 12.36
C GLN A 577 1.81 3.86 12.12
N PHE A 578 2.51 3.83 10.98
CA PHE A 578 3.46 4.87 10.60
C PHE A 578 2.80 6.22 10.35
N VAL A 579 1.62 6.24 9.71
CA VAL A 579 0.85 7.48 9.51
C VAL A 579 0.45 8.10 10.85
N LEU A 580 -0.08 7.28 11.77
CA LEU A 580 -0.45 7.73 13.11
C LEU A 580 0.76 8.25 13.90
N PHE A 581 1.90 7.58 13.78
CA PHE A 581 3.15 8.02 14.40
C PHE A 581 3.66 9.35 13.81
N ILE A 582 3.72 9.49 12.48
CA ILE A 582 4.15 10.74 11.82
C ILE A 582 3.22 11.91 12.19
N TYR A 583 1.91 11.65 12.23
CA TYR A 583 0.97 12.67 12.70
C TYR A 583 1.26 13.07 14.15
N PHE A 584 1.46 12.10 15.05
CA PHE A 584 1.79 12.38 16.45
C PHE A 584 3.12 13.13 16.60
N SER A 585 4.14 12.75 15.82
CA SER A 585 5.47 13.37 15.85
C SER A 585 5.47 14.83 15.43
N GLU A 586 4.59 15.20 14.49
CA GLU A 586 4.48 16.57 13.98
C GLU A 586 3.51 17.44 14.80
N SER A 587 2.40 16.85 15.29
CA SER A 587 1.33 17.61 15.95
C SER A 587 1.36 17.60 17.48
N GLY A 588 2.18 16.73 18.09
CA GLY A 588 2.16 16.46 19.53
C GLY A 588 0.85 15.87 20.05
N SER A 589 -0.10 15.54 19.16
CA SER A 589 -1.46 15.10 19.48
C SER A 589 -1.76 13.77 18.81
N MET A 590 -2.55 12.90 19.45
CA MET A 590 -2.96 11.63 18.85
C MET A 590 -4.16 11.84 17.93
N LEU A 591 -4.10 11.30 16.71
CA LEU A 591 -5.21 11.35 15.76
C LEU A 591 -6.39 10.49 16.28
N GLY A 592 -7.62 11.01 16.18
CA GLY A 592 -8.83 10.36 16.66
C GLY A 592 -9.97 10.41 15.65
N ALA A 593 -11.19 10.55 16.16
CA ALA A 593 -12.41 10.71 15.38
C ALA A 593 -12.59 12.15 14.87
N ASP A 594 -11.80 13.09 15.36
CA ASP A 594 -11.74 14.47 14.87
C ASP A 594 -11.55 14.53 13.35
N ILE A 595 -10.80 13.58 12.77
CA ILE A 595 -10.63 13.44 11.31
C ILE A 595 -11.94 13.35 10.52
N GLN A 596 -13.01 12.79 11.11
CA GLN A 596 -14.31 12.62 10.44
C GLN A 596 -15.06 13.95 10.24
N PHE A 597 -14.68 14.99 10.98
CA PHE A 597 -15.33 16.31 10.95
C PHE A 597 -14.64 17.30 10.03
N TYR A 598 -13.47 16.95 9.50
CA TYR A 598 -12.81 17.74 8.46
C TYR A 598 -13.24 17.27 7.08
N THR A 599 -13.53 18.24 6.22
CA THR A 599 -13.76 18.01 4.80
C THR A 599 -12.49 17.54 4.11
N LYS A 600 -12.63 16.90 2.94
CA LYS A 600 -11.48 16.50 2.12
C LYS A 600 -10.57 17.67 1.77
N ALA A 601 -11.14 18.86 1.55
CA ALA A 601 -10.40 20.07 1.25
C ALA A 601 -9.54 20.52 2.44
N GLU A 602 -10.09 20.53 3.66
CA GLU A 602 -9.35 20.87 4.88
C GLU A 602 -8.22 19.88 5.17
N ILE A 603 -8.48 18.57 4.99
CA ILE A 603 -7.45 17.54 5.14
C ILE A 603 -6.34 17.76 4.12
N MET A 604 -6.68 17.95 2.84
CA MET A 604 -5.67 18.15 1.78
C MET A 604 -4.85 19.42 2.03
N GLN A 605 -5.52 20.54 2.35
CA GLN A 605 -4.86 21.80 2.66
C GLN A 605 -3.89 21.64 3.84
N THR A 606 -4.29 20.94 4.90
CA THR A 606 -3.43 20.67 6.07
C THR A 606 -2.20 19.83 5.70
N LEU A 607 -2.39 18.79 4.88
CA LEU A 607 -1.32 17.90 4.44
C LEU A 607 -0.34 18.59 3.47
N GLU A 608 -0.83 19.48 2.59
CA GLU A 608 -0.03 20.23 1.62
C GLU A 608 0.76 21.35 2.30
N SER A 609 0.10 22.18 3.11
CA SER A 609 0.72 23.30 3.83
C SER A 609 1.74 22.84 4.88
N GLY A 610 1.47 21.72 5.56
CA GLY A 610 2.40 21.06 6.48
C GLY A 610 3.59 20.38 5.77
N GLY A 611 3.52 20.20 4.46
CA GLY A 611 4.54 19.51 3.67
C GLY A 611 4.55 17.99 3.86
N MET A 612 3.46 17.41 4.35
CA MET A 612 3.33 15.97 4.58
C MET A 612 3.27 15.19 3.25
N LEU A 613 2.78 15.81 2.17
CA LEU A 613 2.74 15.24 0.81
C LEU A 613 4.01 15.46 -0.02
N SER A 614 5.16 15.69 0.61
CA SER A 614 6.43 15.82 -0.11
C SER A 614 6.82 14.52 -0.82
N LEU A 615 7.55 14.62 -1.94
CA LEU A 615 8.10 13.46 -2.67
C LEU A 615 8.90 12.54 -1.74
N LYS A 616 9.66 13.11 -0.81
CA LYS A 616 10.40 12.37 0.23
C LYS A 616 9.46 11.49 1.05
N ASN A 617 8.37 12.04 1.57
CA ASN A 617 7.43 11.30 2.41
C ASN A 617 6.67 10.25 1.60
N MET A 618 6.31 10.54 0.35
CA MET A 618 5.70 9.55 -0.55
C MET A 618 6.64 8.37 -0.85
N LEU A 619 7.94 8.63 -1.04
CA LEU A 619 8.95 7.58 -1.23
C LEU A 619 9.14 6.76 0.06
N ILE A 620 9.18 7.40 1.23
CA ILE A 620 9.22 6.70 2.52
C ILE A 620 7.99 5.81 2.67
N MET A 621 6.79 6.32 2.37
CA MET A 621 5.55 5.55 2.42
C MET A 621 5.55 4.38 1.43
N LEU A 622 6.13 4.54 0.24
CA LEU A 622 6.28 3.46 -0.73
C LEU A 622 7.25 2.38 -0.23
N ILE A 623 8.40 2.78 0.32
CA ILE A 623 9.37 1.85 0.92
C ILE A 623 8.71 1.11 2.10
N LEU A 624 7.98 1.82 2.96
CA LEU A 624 7.24 1.23 4.07
C LEU A 624 6.15 0.26 3.58
N ALA A 625 5.44 0.60 2.50
CA ALA A 625 4.46 -0.30 1.92
C ALA A 625 5.10 -1.58 1.37
N VAL A 626 6.21 -1.46 0.64
CA VAL A 626 6.94 -2.61 0.09
C VAL A 626 7.52 -3.48 1.23
N THR A 627 8.15 -2.86 2.22
CA THR A 627 8.72 -3.54 3.39
C THR A 627 7.66 -4.17 4.28
N ALA A 628 6.43 -3.62 4.34
CA ALA A 628 5.31 -4.24 5.04
C ALA A 628 4.73 -5.43 4.26
N ILE A 629 4.56 -5.32 2.94
CA ILE A 629 3.93 -6.36 2.10
C ILE A 629 4.79 -7.63 2.02
N ILE A 630 6.11 -7.48 1.86
CA ILE A 630 7.02 -8.61 1.60
C ILE A 630 6.98 -9.67 2.72
N PRO A 631 7.17 -9.34 4.02
CA PRO A 631 7.10 -10.30 5.12
C PRO A 631 5.75 -11.02 5.19
N PHE A 632 4.63 -10.31 5.06
CA PHE A 632 3.30 -10.92 5.11
C PHE A 632 3.01 -11.80 3.89
N TYR A 633 3.55 -11.47 2.72
CA TYR A 633 3.43 -12.28 1.52
C TYR A 633 4.11 -13.64 1.69
N PHE A 634 5.30 -13.66 2.30
CA PHE A 634 5.99 -14.90 2.65
C PHE A 634 5.29 -15.63 3.79
N ALA A 635 4.95 -14.92 4.88
CA ALA A 635 4.32 -15.51 6.06
C ALA A 635 2.99 -16.19 5.72
N GLY A 636 2.16 -15.57 4.88
CA GLY A 636 0.88 -16.13 4.44
C GLY A 636 1.00 -17.38 3.55
N ARG A 637 2.21 -17.73 3.08
CA ARG A 637 2.49 -18.98 2.35
C ARG A 637 3.26 -20.01 3.17
N THR A 638 3.56 -19.67 4.42
CA THR A 638 4.18 -20.58 5.38
C THR A 638 3.15 -21.04 6.41
N SER A 639 3.42 -22.16 7.05
CA SER A 639 2.62 -22.68 8.15
C SER A 639 3.53 -23.31 9.19
N PHE A 640 3.24 -23.14 10.46
CA PHE A 640 3.97 -23.86 11.50
C PHE A 640 3.63 -25.35 11.49
N LYS A 641 4.55 -26.18 12.01
CA LYS A 641 4.33 -27.63 12.11
C LYS A 641 3.17 -27.97 13.05
N THR A 642 2.90 -27.14 14.05
CA THR A 642 1.86 -27.33 15.06
C THR A 642 0.93 -26.12 15.14
N PRO A 643 -0.35 -26.28 15.51
CA PRO A 643 -1.30 -25.17 15.67
C PRO A 643 -1.07 -24.36 16.96
N VAL A 644 -0.09 -24.74 17.80
CA VAL A 644 0.11 -24.20 19.16
C VAL A 644 0.27 -22.68 19.14
N ALA A 645 1.13 -22.13 18.27
CA ALA A 645 1.33 -20.69 18.20
C ALA A 645 0.04 -19.92 17.84
N GLY A 646 -0.75 -20.45 16.91
CA GLY A 646 -2.04 -19.86 16.52
C GLY A 646 -3.05 -19.87 17.67
N ILE A 647 -3.12 -20.97 18.42
CA ILE A 647 -3.98 -21.10 19.62
C ILE A 647 -3.50 -20.13 20.70
N THR A 648 -2.21 -20.10 21.01
CA THR A 648 -1.64 -19.22 22.04
C THR A 648 -1.94 -17.75 21.76
N ILE A 649 -1.77 -17.30 20.52
CA ILE A 649 -2.03 -15.89 20.15
C ILE A 649 -3.51 -15.53 20.31
N LEU A 650 -4.44 -16.43 19.93
CA LEU A 650 -5.87 -16.22 20.14
C LEU A 650 -6.23 -16.20 21.64
N SER A 651 -5.65 -17.11 22.43
CA SER A 651 -5.85 -17.15 23.89
C SER A 651 -5.31 -15.88 24.58
N LEU A 652 -4.14 -15.39 24.19
CA LEU A 652 -3.59 -14.12 24.68
C LEU A 652 -4.49 -12.95 24.28
N GLY A 653 -5.08 -12.99 23.08
CA GLY A 653 -6.11 -12.07 22.64
C GLY A 653 -7.31 -12.01 23.60
N ILE A 654 -7.83 -13.15 24.04
CA ILE A 654 -8.92 -13.22 25.02
C ILE A 654 -8.47 -12.64 26.38
N LEU A 655 -7.31 -13.09 26.88
CA LEU A 655 -6.77 -12.63 28.17
C LEU A 655 -6.54 -11.11 28.21
N SER A 656 -6.15 -10.51 27.07
CA SER A 656 -5.87 -9.08 26.97
C SER A 656 -7.09 -8.17 27.21
N PHE A 657 -8.33 -8.68 27.13
CA PHE A 657 -9.53 -7.93 27.49
C PHE A 657 -9.73 -7.78 29.01
N PHE A 658 -9.14 -8.67 29.82
CA PHE A 658 -9.23 -8.63 31.27
C PHE A 658 -8.13 -7.80 31.94
N ILE A 659 -7.16 -7.31 31.16
CA ILE A 659 -6.08 -6.47 31.67
C ILE A 659 -6.53 -5.00 31.67
N PRO A 660 -6.60 -4.34 32.84
CA PRO A 660 -7.00 -2.94 32.93
C PRO A 660 -5.95 -2.01 32.32
N ARG A 661 -6.41 -0.88 31.80
CA ARG A 661 -5.57 0.19 31.24
C ARG A 661 -5.80 1.50 32.01
N PRO A 662 -4.80 2.41 32.04
CA PRO A 662 -3.47 2.31 31.42
C PRO A 662 -2.46 1.47 32.24
N LEU A 663 -1.50 0.84 31.57
CA LEU A 663 -0.42 0.06 32.20
C LEU A 663 0.84 0.91 32.40
N GLY A 664 1.42 0.88 33.60
CA GLY A 664 2.74 1.47 33.87
C GLY A 664 2.81 3.00 33.81
N MET A 665 1.68 3.71 33.82
CA MET A 665 1.70 5.17 33.89
C MET A 665 2.17 5.67 35.25
N THR A 666 3.10 6.63 35.23
CA THR A 666 3.58 7.34 36.42
C THR A 666 3.03 8.76 36.44
N SER A 667 2.94 9.35 37.63
CA SER A 667 2.59 10.77 37.81
C SER A 667 3.69 11.74 37.35
N GLU A 668 4.89 11.23 37.02
CA GLU A 668 6.02 12.04 36.55
C GLU A 668 5.90 12.45 35.07
N PHE A 669 4.95 11.92 34.31
CA PHE A 669 4.77 12.27 32.91
C PHE A 669 4.03 13.61 32.74
N ASN A 670 4.63 14.54 32.02
CA ASN A 670 3.93 15.67 31.42
C ASN A 670 2.88 15.19 30.38
N GLU A 671 2.02 16.09 29.88
CA GLU A 671 0.94 15.71 28.97
C GLU A 671 1.46 14.98 27.72
N PHE A 672 2.54 15.50 27.12
CA PHE A 672 3.17 14.88 25.96
C PHE A 672 3.63 13.45 26.26
N GLY A 673 4.31 13.22 27.39
CA GLY A 673 4.80 11.90 27.80
C GLY A 673 3.68 10.90 28.04
N GLN A 674 2.55 11.34 28.61
CA GLN A 674 1.37 10.47 28.78
C GLN A 674 0.77 10.06 27.42
N MET A 675 0.80 10.94 26.42
CA MET A 675 0.32 10.63 25.06
C MET A 675 1.34 9.79 24.28
N ALA A 676 2.63 10.08 24.45
CA ALA A 676 3.74 9.35 23.86
C ALA A 676 3.78 7.89 24.35
N ALA A 677 3.41 7.64 25.61
CA ALA A 677 3.34 6.30 26.21
C ALA A 677 2.12 5.46 25.79
N LYS A 678 1.12 6.04 25.12
CA LYS A 678 -0.09 5.32 24.67
C LYS A 678 0.05 4.79 23.25
N SER A 679 -0.63 3.69 22.96
CA SER A 679 -0.81 3.17 21.61
C SER A 679 -1.67 4.13 20.78
N LYS A 680 -1.12 4.60 19.66
CA LYS A 680 -1.82 5.53 18.75
C LYS A 680 -2.97 4.81 18.05
N TRP A 681 -2.78 3.53 17.74
CA TRP A 681 -3.83 2.65 17.22
C TRP A 681 -5.01 2.51 18.18
N GLU A 682 -4.74 2.25 19.46
CA GLU A 682 -5.81 2.17 20.44
C GLU A 682 -6.55 3.51 20.53
N ASN A 683 -5.83 4.64 20.60
CA ASN A 683 -6.46 5.95 20.64
C ASN A 683 -7.35 6.16 19.41
N PHE A 684 -6.84 5.87 18.21
CA PHE A 684 -7.59 6.01 16.97
C PHE A 684 -8.84 5.12 16.98
N PHE A 685 -8.70 3.83 17.31
CA PHE A 685 -9.81 2.88 17.30
C PHE A 685 -10.85 3.18 18.40
N SER A 686 -10.41 3.50 19.60
CA SER A 686 -11.29 3.82 20.73
C SER A 686 -12.00 5.16 20.54
N SER A 687 -11.31 6.20 20.04
CA SER A 687 -11.93 7.49 19.73
C SER A 687 -12.99 7.34 18.62
N ASN A 688 -12.68 6.62 17.53
CA ASN A 688 -13.64 6.38 16.44
C ASN A 688 -14.83 5.51 16.88
N SER A 689 -14.60 4.45 17.64
CA SER A 689 -15.68 3.60 18.15
C SER A 689 -16.56 4.33 19.17
N ASN A 690 -15.97 5.09 20.10
CA ASN A 690 -16.71 5.94 21.02
C ASN A 690 -17.51 7.01 20.28
N ASN A 691 -16.95 7.67 19.27
CA ASN A 691 -17.66 8.65 18.46
C ASN A 691 -18.90 8.03 17.78
N TYR A 692 -18.74 6.84 17.22
CA TYR A 692 -19.85 6.10 16.60
C TYR A 692 -20.93 5.70 17.62
N LEU A 693 -20.53 5.16 18.78
CA LEU A 693 -21.47 4.78 19.85
C LEU A 693 -22.20 5.97 20.48
N ASN A 694 -21.55 7.14 20.53
CA ASN A 694 -22.09 8.37 21.09
C ASN A 694 -23.00 9.14 20.12
N ARG A 695 -23.24 8.64 18.90
CA ARG A 695 -24.20 9.27 17.98
C ARG A 695 -25.60 9.29 18.60
N PRO A 696 -26.37 10.39 18.49
CA PRO A 696 -27.65 10.54 19.17
C PRO A 696 -28.62 9.36 18.95
N GLU A 697 -28.64 8.78 17.75
CA GLU A 697 -29.50 7.64 17.39
C GLU A 697 -29.10 6.36 18.15
N ILE A 698 -27.80 6.09 18.24
CA ILE A 698 -27.23 4.90 18.89
C ILE A 698 -27.23 5.07 20.40
N ALA A 699 -26.82 6.24 20.89
CA ALA A 699 -26.86 6.59 22.31
C ALA A 699 -28.30 6.53 22.85
N GLY A 700 -29.29 6.96 22.06
CA GLY A 700 -30.71 6.81 22.37
C GLY A 700 -31.14 5.36 22.51
N LEU A 701 -30.76 4.49 21.57
CA LEU A 701 -31.01 3.03 21.63
C LEU A 701 -30.34 2.36 22.83
N LEU A 702 -29.16 2.82 23.23
CA LEU A 702 -28.41 2.31 24.38
C LEU A 702 -28.89 2.90 25.72
N GLY A 703 -29.94 3.73 25.74
CA GLY A 703 -30.45 4.39 26.94
C GLY A 703 -29.49 5.45 27.52
N GLN A 704 -28.50 5.89 26.73
CA GLN A 704 -27.48 6.88 27.10
C GLN A 704 -27.84 8.31 26.70
N SER A 705 -29.07 8.57 26.22
CA SER A 705 -29.59 9.92 26.00
C SER A 705 -29.56 10.68 27.33
N GLY A 706 -28.64 11.63 27.45
CA GLY A 706 -28.30 12.28 28.72
C GLY A 706 -29.51 12.99 29.32
N LYS A 707 -30.07 12.43 30.39
CA LYS A 707 -30.98 13.16 31.27
C LYS A 707 -30.16 14.27 31.94
N PHE A 708 -30.62 15.51 31.84
CA PHE A 708 -30.11 16.62 32.64
C PHE A 708 -31.18 17.04 33.66
N ASN A 709 -30.75 17.65 34.76
CA ASN A 709 -31.66 18.24 35.73
C ASN A 709 -31.88 19.71 35.34
N PRO A 710 -33.14 20.15 35.12
CA PRO A 710 -33.44 21.56 34.89
C PRO A 710 -32.92 22.43 36.04
N HIS A 711 -32.21 23.51 35.71
CA HIS A 711 -31.74 24.49 36.70
C HIS A 711 -32.75 25.64 36.83
N ALA A 712 -32.73 26.34 37.97
CA ALA A 712 -33.70 27.40 38.29
C ALA A 712 -33.71 28.58 37.29
N GLU A 713 -32.61 28.81 36.57
CA GLU A 713 -32.46 29.90 35.59
C GLU A 713 -32.98 29.53 34.18
N MET A 714 -33.30 28.26 33.95
CA MET A 714 -33.80 27.76 32.67
C MET A 714 -35.25 28.19 32.44
N LEU A 715 -35.52 28.82 31.31
CA LEU A 715 -36.87 29.32 30.97
C LEU A 715 -37.79 28.22 30.43
N ASP A 716 -37.24 27.24 29.71
CA ASP A 716 -37.96 26.10 29.15
C ASP A 716 -37.04 24.88 29.04
N LYS A 717 -37.51 23.71 29.47
CA LYS A 717 -36.77 22.44 29.39
C LYS A 717 -36.45 22.00 27.96
N ASP A 718 -37.24 22.43 26.98
CA ASP A 718 -37.03 22.13 25.56
C ASP A 718 -35.86 22.94 24.97
N TYR A 719 -35.44 24.02 25.64
CA TYR A 719 -34.35 24.90 25.26
C TYR A 719 -33.33 24.98 26.41
N PRO A 720 -32.46 23.97 26.54
CA PRO A 720 -31.71 23.73 27.78
C PRO A 720 -30.76 24.87 28.17
N PHE A 721 -30.34 25.71 27.23
CA PHE A 721 -29.48 26.86 27.51
C PHE A 721 -30.23 28.19 27.63
N TRP A 722 -31.53 28.22 27.34
CA TRP A 722 -32.30 29.46 27.29
C TRP A 722 -32.58 30.00 28.71
N LYS A 723 -32.00 31.15 29.01
CA LYS A 723 -32.08 31.84 30.31
C LYS A 723 -32.35 33.33 30.16
N LYS A 724 -32.71 33.99 31.27
CA LYS A 724 -32.78 35.45 31.34
C LYS A 724 -31.37 36.04 31.15
N GLU A 725 -31.29 37.20 30.49
CA GLU A 725 -30.03 37.95 30.43
C GLU A 725 -29.97 38.96 31.58
N ASP A 726 -29.12 38.73 32.56
CA ASP A 726 -28.91 39.54 33.75
C ASP A 726 -27.42 39.85 34.04
N THR A 727 -26.55 39.72 33.04
CA THR A 727 -25.11 39.99 33.16
C THR A 727 -24.84 41.41 33.70
N PRO A 728 -24.09 41.57 34.81
CA PRO A 728 -23.81 42.89 35.38
C PRO A 728 -22.81 43.69 34.52
N ASP A 729 -22.90 45.02 34.58
CA ASP A 729 -21.91 45.89 33.94
C ASP A 729 -20.60 45.91 34.72
N PHE A 730 -19.65 45.09 34.26
CA PHE A 730 -18.32 45.03 34.86
C PHE A 730 -17.37 46.12 34.36
N LEU A 731 -17.48 46.54 33.09
CA LEU A 731 -16.53 47.46 32.47
C LEU A 731 -16.84 48.93 32.74
N GLY A 732 -18.11 49.30 32.92
CA GLY A 732 -18.54 50.69 33.16
C GLY A 732 -17.77 51.40 34.29
N PRO A 733 -17.59 50.76 35.46
CA PRO A 733 -16.77 51.35 36.53
C PRO A 733 -15.29 51.53 36.17
N LEU A 734 -14.74 50.71 35.27
CA LEU A 734 -13.31 50.66 34.92
C LEU A 734 -12.95 51.54 33.72
N LEU A 735 -13.92 51.87 32.88
CA LEU A 735 -13.75 52.71 31.69
C LEU A 735 -14.33 54.11 31.93
N THR A 736 -13.64 55.13 31.44
CA THR A 736 -14.17 56.49 31.33
C THR A 736 -15.23 56.50 30.24
N LYS A 737 -16.44 56.96 30.56
CA LYS A 737 -17.53 57.02 29.59
C LYS A 737 -17.24 58.10 28.53
N SER A 738 -17.41 57.75 27.26
CA SER A 738 -17.30 58.67 26.13
C SER A 738 -18.67 59.21 25.73
N ASP A 739 -18.72 60.38 25.07
CA ASP A 739 -19.96 60.92 24.51
C ASP A 739 -20.41 60.15 23.26
N LYS A 740 -19.48 59.47 22.59
CA LYS A 740 -19.75 58.64 21.41
C LYS A 740 -19.65 57.18 21.78
N THR A 741 -20.53 56.35 21.25
CA THR A 741 -20.43 54.89 21.38
C THR A 741 -19.07 54.40 20.87
N PRO A 742 -18.26 53.71 21.69
CA PRO A 742 -16.95 53.22 21.30
C PRO A 742 -17.01 52.20 20.17
N ASN A 743 -15.97 52.16 19.36
CA ASN A 743 -15.74 51.03 18.45
C ASN A 743 -15.27 49.81 19.24
N LEU A 744 -15.48 48.61 18.69
CA LEU A 744 -15.02 47.36 19.26
C LEU A 744 -14.13 46.60 18.26
N VAL A 745 -12.93 46.23 18.68
CA VAL A 745 -12.03 45.39 17.90
C VAL A 745 -11.63 44.17 18.73
N LEU A 746 -12.09 43.00 18.33
CA LEU A 746 -11.73 41.71 18.92
C LEU A 746 -10.59 41.09 18.10
N ILE A 747 -9.42 40.94 18.71
CA ILE A 747 -8.22 40.37 18.10
C ILE A 747 -7.95 39.02 18.73
N VAL A 748 -8.07 37.96 17.93
CA VAL A 748 -7.83 36.58 18.32
C VAL A 748 -6.52 36.12 17.70
N MET A 749 -5.53 35.90 18.55
CA MET A 749 -4.17 35.57 18.15
C MET A 749 -3.98 34.04 18.14
N GLU A 750 -3.73 33.47 16.97
CA GLU A 750 -3.50 32.03 16.75
C GLU A 750 -2.38 31.50 17.66
N GLY A 751 -2.68 30.51 18.48
CA GLY A 751 -1.68 29.82 19.31
C GLY A 751 -1.07 30.69 20.40
N PHE A 752 -1.70 31.79 20.84
CA PHE A 752 -1.18 32.60 21.96
C PHE A 752 -1.53 31.94 23.31
N GLY A 753 -0.55 31.28 23.92
CA GLY A 753 -0.68 30.60 25.21
C GLY A 753 0.05 31.34 26.34
N HIS A 754 -0.45 31.22 27.57
CA HIS A 754 0.12 31.90 28.75
C HIS A 754 1.61 31.56 28.96
N ALA A 755 2.02 30.33 28.70
CA ALA A 755 3.38 29.81 28.95
C ALA A 755 4.51 30.64 28.31
N TYR A 756 4.24 31.28 27.17
CA TYR A 756 5.23 32.02 26.37
C TYR A 756 4.80 33.45 25.99
N THR A 757 3.63 33.92 26.45
CA THR A 757 3.14 35.30 26.20
C THR A 757 3.01 36.14 27.46
N SER A 758 2.98 35.50 28.63
CA SER A 758 2.85 36.18 29.93
C SER A 758 4.21 36.55 30.51
N HIS A 759 4.24 37.60 31.33
CA HIS A 759 5.39 37.98 32.14
C HIS A 759 5.88 36.82 33.02
N ASP A 760 4.94 36.06 33.59
CA ASP A 760 5.19 34.93 34.49
C ASP A 760 5.16 33.58 33.75
N GLY A 761 5.33 33.57 32.42
CA GLY A 761 5.38 32.36 31.62
C GLY A 761 6.59 31.49 31.95
N TYR A 762 6.38 30.19 32.15
CA TYR A 762 7.47 29.25 32.49
C TYR A 762 8.43 28.95 31.32
N ILE A 763 8.06 29.29 30.07
CA ILE A 763 8.97 29.30 28.91
C ILE A 763 9.62 30.69 28.74
N GLY A 764 8.99 31.73 29.28
CA GLY A 764 9.42 33.12 29.22
C GLY A 764 8.57 33.96 28.26
N ASN A 765 8.66 35.29 28.34
CA ASN A 765 7.83 36.18 27.52
C ASN A 765 8.42 36.40 26.10
N PHE A 766 7.75 35.85 25.09
CA PHE A 766 8.04 36.04 23.65
C PHE A 766 6.98 36.86 22.92
N ALA A 767 6.08 37.53 23.65
CA ALA A 767 5.13 38.53 23.15
C ALA A 767 5.32 39.88 23.87
N PRO A 768 6.50 40.52 23.73
CA PRO A 768 6.85 41.72 24.49
C PRO A 768 5.92 42.91 24.24
N PHE A 769 5.34 43.05 23.04
CA PHE A 769 4.39 44.12 22.78
C PHE A 769 3.05 43.87 23.46
N LEU A 770 2.51 42.65 23.38
CA LEU A 770 1.31 42.27 24.14
C LEU A 770 1.49 42.52 25.64
N ASP A 771 2.64 42.13 26.22
CA ASP A 771 2.96 42.40 27.63
C ASP A 771 3.03 43.91 27.94
N SER A 772 3.55 44.72 27.00
CA SER A 772 3.53 46.18 27.15
C SER A 772 2.13 46.78 27.14
N LEU A 773 1.17 46.17 26.41
CA LEU A 773 -0.24 46.55 26.43
C LEU A 773 -0.92 46.11 27.73
N SER A 774 -0.57 44.92 28.24
CA SER A 774 -1.04 44.40 29.54
C SER A 774 -0.74 45.36 30.69
N GLY A 775 0.41 46.05 30.64
CA GLY A 775 0.75 47.10 31.62
C GLY A 775 -0.10 48.38 31.54
N LYS A 776 -0.94 48.54 30.52
CA LYS A 776 -1.78 49.73 30.28
C LYS A 776 -3.28 49.41 30.22
N GLY A 777 -3.65 48.13 30.26
CA GLY A 777 -5.04 47.67 30.10
C GLY A 777 -5.60 46.96 31.32
N LEU A 778 -6.70 46.25 31.09
CA LEU A 778 -7.33 45.32 32.04
C LEU A 778 -6.94 43.90 31.64
N VAL A 779 -6.39 43.12 32.57
CA VAL A 779 -5.78 41.81 32.27
C VAL A 779 -6.33 40.74 33.19
N TRP A 780 -6.63 39.57 32.64
CA TRP A 780 -7.00 38.37 33.41
C TRP A 780 -5.92 37.30 33.28
N ASP A 781 -5.21 37.03 34.37
CA ASP A 781 -4.06 36.10 34.38
C ASP A 781 -4.50 34.62 34.36
N GLN A 782 -5.77 34.35 34.67
CA GLN A 782 -6.40 33.03 34.69
C GLN A 782 -7.51 32.89 33.64
N ALA A 783 -7.30 33.45 32.45
CA ALA A 783 -8.24 33.29 31.33
C ALA A 783 -8.07 31.94 30.62
N LEU A 784 -9.20 31.31 30.33
CA LEU A 784 -9.29 30.01 29.67
C LEU A 784 -9.99 30.11 28.31
N SER A 785 -9.36 29.53 27.30
CA SER A 785 -10.01 29.23 26.04
C SER A 785 -11.06 28.14 26.24
N SER A 786 -12.15 28.26 25.48
CA SER A 786 -13.24 27.27 25.47
C SER A 786 -12.86 25.99 24.71
N SER A 787 -11.78 26.02 23.92
CA SER A 787 -11.40 24.90 23.07
C SER A 787 -9.89 24.76 22.94
N GLY A 788 -9.41 23.55 22.66
CA GLY A 788 -7.99 23.28 22.42
C GLY A 788 -7.51 23.56 20.99
N ARG A 789 -8.40 24.07 20.14
CA ARG A 789 -8.27 24.37 18.71
C ARG A 789 -9.19 25.56 18.33
N THR A 790 -8.95 26.20 17.20
CA THR A 790 -9.62 27.43 16.74
C THR A 790 -11.15 27.31 16.55
N PHE A 791 -11.67 26.14 16.12
CA PHE A 791 -13.10 25.93 15.81
C PHE A 791 -14.10 26.37 16.89
N GLY A 792 -13.68 26.34 18.17
CA GLY A 792 -14.53 26.72 19.29
C GLY A 792 -14.43 28.19 19.69
N ALA A 793 -13.41 28.93 19.23
CA ALA A 793 -13.15 30.28 19.72
C ALA A 793 -14.16 31.32 19.20
N LEU A 794 -14.48 31.30 17.90
CA LEU A 794 -15.38 32.29 17.29
C LEU A 794 -16.81 32.28 17.90
N PRO A 795 -17.50 31.13 18.02
CA PRO A 795 -18.85 31.08 18.60
C PRO A 795 -18.89 31.47 20.09
N THR A 796 -17.86 31.13 20.86
CA THR A 796 -17.84 31.36 22.31
C THR A 796 -17.46 32.80 22.63
N LEU A 797 -16.45 33.37 21.96
CA LEU A 797 -16.06 34.77 22.15
C LEU A 797 -17.14 35.75 21.72
N THR A 798 -17.83 35.45 20.61
CA THR A 798 -18.81 36.38 20.03
C THR A 798 -20.24 36.13 20.49
N GLY A 799 -20.58 34.93 20.95
CA GLY A 799 -21.96 34.61 21.33
C GLY A 799 -22.11 33.79 22.60
N SER A 800 -21.01 33.47 23.32
CA SER A 800 -21.06 32.61 24.50
C SER A 800 -21.81 31.28 24.25
N LEU A 801 -21.72 30.75 23.03
CA LEU A 801 -22.58 29.67 22.55
C LEU A 801 -22.08 28.28 22.98
N PRO A 802 -22.96 27.31 23.27
CA PRO A 802 -22.56 25.93 23.57
C PRO A 802 -21.86 25.25 22.39
N PHE A 803 -21.33 24.03 22.57
CA PHE A 803 -20.56 23.35 21.53
C PHE A 803 -21.37 22.49 20.56
N GLY A 804 -22.53 21.96 20.93
CA GLY A 804 -23.13 20.86 20.15
C GLY A 804 -22.27 19.58 20.21
N GLN A 805 -22.53 18.59 19.35
CA GLN A 805 -21.78 17.31 19.38
C GLN A 805 -20.33 17.47 18.93
N SER A 806 -20.06 18.31 17.93
CA SER A 806 -18.75 18.41 17.30
C SER A 806 -18.16 19.82 17.18
N GLY A 807 -18.70 20.77 17.95
CA GLY A 807 -18.41 22.19 17.81
C GLY A 807 -19.58 22.92 17.14
N PHE A 808 -19.82 24.17 17.55
CA PHE A 808 -21.03 24.90 17.15
C PHE A 808 -21.05 25.17 15.64
N LEU A 809 -19.87 25.42 15.07
CA LEU A 809 -19.69 25.63 13.63
C LEU A 809 -19.98 24.37 12.79
N GLU A 810 -19.98 23.19 13.41
CA GLU A 810 -20.25 21.91 12.75
C GLU A 810 -21.74 21.56 12.65
N ILE A 811 -22.62 22.33 13.28
CA ILE A 811 -24.07 22.08 13.23
C ILE A 811 -24.59 22.36 11.82
N ASP A 812 -25.16 21.33 11.18
CA ASP A 812 -25.60 21.38 9.77
C ASP A 812 -26.52 22.57 9.46
N LYS A 813 -27.52 22.79 10.32
CA LYS A 813 -28.40 23.96 10.27
C LYS A 813 -28.17 24.81 11.51
N THR A 814 -27.41 25.89 11.37
CA THR A 814 -27.13 26.84 12.43
C THR A 814 -28.43 27.31 13.08
N PRO A 815 -28.64 27.05 14.39
CA PRO A 815 -29.88 27.42 15.07
C PRO A 815 -29.94 28.95 15.29
N PRO A 816 -31.13 29.55 15.42
CA PRO A 816 -31.25 30.95 15.82
C PRO A 816 -30.51 31.25 17.11
N HIS A 817 -29.75 32.34 17.15
CA HIS A 817 -28.96 32.73 18.31
C HIS A 817 -28.54 34.21 18.27
N PHE A 818 -28.13 34.74 19.41
CA PHE A 818 -27.57 36.09 19.53
C PHE A 818 -26.05 36.03 19.65
N ASN A 819 -25.36 36.92 18.94
CA ASN A 819 -23.92 37.13 19.02
C ASN A 819 -23.58 38.61 18.77
N LEU A 820 -22.32 38.98 18.97
CA LEU A 820 -21.85 40.36 18.84
C LEU A 820 -22.10 40.92 17.44
N PHE A 821 -21.93 40.14 16.37
CA PHE A 821 -22.19 40.61 15.01
C PHE A 821 -23.65 41.05 14.85
N ASN A 822 -24.60 40.16 15.15
CA ASN A 822 -26.01 40.46 14.88
C ASN A 822 -26.60 41.49 15.86
N VAL A 823 -26.25 41.44 17.15
CA VAL A 823 -26.74 42.40 18.16
C VAL A 823 -26.17 43.79 17.93
N LEU A 824 -24.86 43.93 17.66
CA LEU A 824 -24.26 45.26 17.44
C LEU A 824 -24.70 45.86 16.11
N LYS A 825 -24.83 45.04 15.04
CA LYS A 825 -25.37 45.51 13.76
C LYS A 825 -26.77 46.09 13.89
N LYS A 826 -27.66 45.45 14.65
CA LYS A 826 -29.00 45.99 14.95
C LYS A 826 -28.93 47.36 15.62
N ASN A 827 -27.89 47.62 16.41
CA ASN A 827 -27.63 48.90 17.08
C ASN A 827 -26.80 49.88 16.25
N GLY A 828 -26.74 49.70 14.93
CA GLY A 828 -26.12 50.64 13.99
C GLY A 828 -24.61 50.49 13.82
N PHE A 829 -24.00 49.40 14.34
CA PHE A 829 -22.59 49.12 14.10
C PHE A 829 -22.38 48.60 12.67
N THR A 830 -21.29 49.00 12.03
CA THR A 830 -20.73 48.23 10.90
C THR A 830 -19.96 47.04 11.45
N THR A 831 -20.07 45.87 10.83
CA THR A 831 -19.54 44.63 11.37
C THR A 831 -18.62 43.91 10.38
N GLY A 832 -17.45 43.46 10.83
CA GLY A 832 -16.46 42.83 9.96
C GLY A 832 -15.74 41.63 10.59
N PHE A 833 -15.48 40.61 9.78
CA PHE A 833 -14.63 39.48 10.11
C PHE A 833 -13.42 39.44 9.16
N TYR A 834 -12.22 39.31 9.73
CA TYR A 834 -10.95 39.39 9.02
C TYR A 834 -10.08 38.18 9.32
N TYR A 835 -9.72 37.42 8.29
CA TYR A 835 -8.91 36.22 8.40
C TYR A 835 -8.03 36.03 7.16
N GLY A 836 -6.75 35.70 7.36
CA GLY A 836 -5.79 35.51 6.25
C GLY A 836 -5.93 34.18 5.51
N GLY A 837 -6.62 33.20 6.10
CA GLY A 837 -6.87 31.88 5.54
C GLY A 837 -8.24 31.74 4.89
N GLN A 838 -8.61 30.53 4.49
CA GLN A 838 -9.89 30.25 3.84
C GLN A 838 -11.03 30.34 4.86
N GLY A 839 -12.05 31.17 4.63
CA GLY A 839 -13.19 31.29 5.57
C GLY A 839 -14.01 30.00 5.71
N GLN A 840 -13.91 29.09 4.74
CA GLN A 840 -14.56 27.77 4.78
C GLN A 840 -13.91 26.83 5.80
N PHE A 841 -12.64 27.06 6.17
CA PHE A 841 -11.95 26.28 7.18
C PHE A 841 -12.70 26.41 8.52
N ASP A 842 -12.98 25.28 9.18
CA ASP A 842 -13.84 25.20 10.37
C ASP A 842 -15.25 25.80 10.16
N LYS A 843 -15.70 25.97 8.91
CA LYS A 843 -17.01 26.55 8.54
C LYS A 843 -17.25 27.94 9.15
N MET A 844 -16.21 28.72 9.42
CA MET A 844 -16.34 30.05 10.02
C MET A 844 -17.20 30.98 9.15
N ASP A 845 -17.06 30.90 7.83
CA ASP A 845 -17.83 31.71 6.88
C ASP A 845 -19.35 31.51 7.04
N ARG A 846 -19.81 30.28 7.29
CA ARG A 846 -21.23 29.98 7.52
C ARG A 846 -21.76 30.72 8.73
N PHE A 847 -21.01 30.71 9.83
CA PHE A 847 -21.39 31.40 11.06
C PHE A 847 -21.40 32.92 10.86
N VAL A 848 -20.38 33.48 10.23
CA VAL A 848 -20.29 34.93 9.96
C VAL A 848 -21.42 35.39 9.04
N LYS A 849 -21.71 34.63 7.96
CA LYS A 849 -22.82 34.90 7.03
C LYS A 849 -24.18 34.79 7.73
N PHE A 850 -24.38 33.74 8.54
CA PHE A 850 -25.60 33.57 9.34
C PHE A 850 -25.82 34.76 10.29
N SER A 851 -24.73 35.25 10.90
CA SER A 851 -24.76 36.39 11.80
C SER A 851 -24.99 37.73 11.10
N GLY A 852 -24.98 37.73 9.76
CA GLY A 852 -25.24 38.91 8.95
C GLY A 852 -24.15 39.97 9.03
N ALA A 853 -22.88 39.60 9.25
CA ALA A 853 -21.79 40.57 9.24
C ALA A 853 -21.71 41.32 7.89
N ASP A 854 -21.36 42.61 7.91
CA ASP A 854 -21.28 43.44 6.69
C ASP A 854 -20.09 43.06 5.81
N ASN A 855 -18.95 42.74 6.43
CA ASN A 855 -17.72 42.36 5.75
C ASN A 855 -17.25 40.96 6.19
N LEU A 856 -17.03 40.08 5.22
CA LEU A 856 -16.33 38.81 5.39
C LEU A 856 -15.07 38.86 4.52
N ILE A 857 -13.92 39.15 5.15
CA ILE A 857 -12.61 39.26 4.50
C ILE A 857 -11.82 37.99 4.82
N ASP A 858 -11.74 37.10 3.85
CA ASP A 858 -10.95 35.86 3.91
C ASP A 858 -9.83 35.86 2.85
N GLN A 859 -9.10 34.76 2.70
CA GLN A 859 -7.99 34.62 1.74
C GLN A 859 -8.33 35.09 0.32
N THR A 860 -9.57 34.97 -0.14
CA THR A 860 -9.98 35.38 -1.50
C THR A 860 -10.08 36.90 -1.67
N SER A 861 -10.14 37.64 -0.56
CA SER A 861 -10.34 39.09 -0.52
C SER A 861 -9.06 39.92 -0.62
N PHE A 862 -7.89 39.27 -0.65
CA PHE A 862 -6.58 39.92 -0.68
C PHE A 862 -6.02 39.98 -2.11
N SER A 863 -5.52 41.16 -2.50
CA SER A 863 -4.87 41.41 -3.79
C SER A 863 -3.36 41.12 -3.77
N LYS A 864 -2.71 41.13 -4.95
CA LYS A 864 -1.26 40.87 -5.11
C LYS A 864 -0.31 41.74 -4.25
N GLY A 865 -0.77 42.88 -3.74
CA GLY A 865 0.03 43.77 -2.89
C GLY A 865 0.20 43.29 -1.44
N TYR A 866 -0.50 42.25 -1.00
CA TYR A 866 -0.34 41.66 0.34
C TYR A 866 0.53 40.40 0.28
N SER A 867 1.36 40.20 1.30
CA SER A 867 2.25 39.04 1.38
C SER A 867 1.53 37.80 1.93
N LYS A 868 1.65 36.67 1.22
CA LYS A 868 1.28 35.35 1.74
C LYS A 868 2.39 34.77 2.60
N LEU A 869 2.03 33.90 3.55
CA LEU A 869 3.01 33.09 4.28
C LEU A 869 3.80 32.19 3.30
N PRO A 870 5.07 31.84 3.58
CA PRO A 870 5.85 30.96 2.71
C PRO A 870 5.23 29.56 2.56
N SER A 871 5.37 28.97 1.37
CA SER A 871 4.91 27.61 1.07
C SER A 871 6.05 26.58 1.11
N LYS A 872 5.77 25.35 1.56
CA LYS A 872 6.75 24.23 1.53
C LYS A 872 6.67 23.39 0.25
N ASN A 873 5.55 23.47 -0.50
CA ASN A 873 5.29 22.74 -1.75
C ASN A 873 4.36 23.53 -2.71
N GLY A 874 4.45 24.86 -2.75
CA GLY A 874 3.57 25.71 -3.57
C GLY A 874 2.26 26.14 -2.88
N GLU A 875 1.84 25.44 -1.81
CA GLU A 875 0.66 25.80 -1.01
C GLU A 875 1.01 26.46 0.33
N SER A 876 0.23 27.47 0.70
CA SER A 876 0.40 28.32 1.88
C SER A 876 -0.90 28.41 2.69
N TRP A 877 -0.80 28.51 4.02
CA TRP A 877 -1.94 28.66 4.92
C TRP A 877 -2.78 29.91 4.60
N GLY A 878 -2.16 30.98 4.10
CA GLY A 878 -2.86 32.22 3.84
C GLY A 878 -1.95 33.44 3.83
N TYR A 879 -2.53 34.60 4.14
CA TYR A 879 -1.83 35.87 4.30
C TYR A 879 -1.24 36.01 5.71
N GLU A 880 -0.08 36.66 5.79
CA GLU A 880 0.59 36.92 7.08
C GLU A 880 -0.20 37.92 7.94
N ASP A 881 0.07 37.94 9.24
CA ASP A 881 -0.73 38.71 10.21
C ASP A 881 -0.67 40.23 9.93
N GLN A 882 0.48 40.74 9.48
CA GLN A 882 0.67 42.12 9.05
C GLN A 882 -0.28 42.50 7.92
N ALA A 883 -0.45 41.59 6.95
CA ALA A 883 -1.36 41.80 5.84
C ALA A 883 -2.82 41.80 6.30
N VAL A 884 -3.21 40.88 7.20
CA VAL A 884 -4.58 40.83 7.75
C VAL A 884 -4.92 42.12 8.50
N PHE A 885 -4.01 42.60 9.35
CA PHE A 885 -4.19 43.86 10.08
C PHE A 885 -4.24 45.07 9.16
N SER A 886 -3.37 45.14 8.16
CA SER A 886 -3.39 46.21 7.16
C SER A 886 -4.70 46.21 6.37
N LYS A 887 -5.14 45.03 5.92
CA LYS A 887 -6.40 44.87 5.19
C LYS A 887 -7.60 45.35 6.00
N MET A 888 -7.66 45.06 7.30
CA MET A 888 -8.70 45.58 8.19
C MET A 888 -8.70 47.12 8.23
N LEU A 889 -7.53 47.73 8.34
CA LEU A 889 -7.42 49.20 8.35
C LEU A 889 -7.84 49.82 7.02
N ASP A 890 -7.49 49.18 5.90
CA ASP A 890 -7.82 49.63 4.54
C ASP A 890 -9.34 49.56 4.25
N THR A 891 -10.02 48.53 4.75
CA THR A 891 -11.46 48.34 4.52
C THR A 891 -12.36 48.96 5.57
N GLN A 892 -11.82 49.30 6.75
CA GLN A 892 -12.55 49.99 7.82
C GLN A 892 -12.06 51.44 7.95
N PRO A 893 -12.55 52.39 7.13
CA PRO A 893 -12.21 53.80 7.29
C PRO A 893 -12.74 54.35 8.62
N VAL A 894 -12.17 55.48 9.05
CA VAL A 894 -12.73 56.26 10.16
C VAL A 894 -14.11 56.76 9.73
N GLN A 895 -15.12 56.48 10.55
CA GLN A 895 -16.50 56.84 10.24
C GLN A 895 -17.25 57.29 11.50
N ASN A 896 -18.38 57.97 11.29
CA ASN A 896 -19.21 58.48 12.38
C ASN A 896 -20.02 57.38 13.09
N ARG A 897 -20.26 56.25 12.41
CA ARG A 897 -20.97 55.10 13.00
C ARG A 897 -19.96 54.19 13.71
N PRO A 898 -20.30 53.62 14.88
CA PRO A 898 -19.41 52.67 15.52
C PRO A 898 -19.24 51.42 14.65
N TYR A 899 -18.16 50.68 14.85
CA TYR A 899 -17.95 49.39 14.19
C TYR A 899 -17.48 48.30 15.16
N PHE A 900 -17.75 47.05 14.77
CA PHE A 900 -17.26 45.85 15.43
C PHE A 900 -16.48 45.00 14.43
N ASN A 901 -15.17 44.88 14.65
CA ASN A 901 -14.31 44.03 13.86
C ASN A 901 -13.78 42.86 14.69
N THR A 902 -13.85 41.65 14.13
CA THR A 902 -13.19 40.46 14.66
C THR A 902 -12.06 40.07 13.73
N VAL A 903 -10.86 39.90 14.26
CA VAL A 903 -9.64 39.55 13.51
C VAL A 903 -9.06 38.26 14.04
N PHE A 904 -8.79 37.30 13.15
CA PHE A 904 -8.11 36.05 13.45
C PHE A 904 -6.76 36.02 12.73
N THR A 905 -5.68 35.79 13.48
CA THR A 905 -4.33 35.68 12.92
C THR A 905 -4.01 34.24 12.48
N LEU A 906 -2.85 34.01 11.86
CA LEU A 906 -2.50 32.72 11.26
C LEU A 906 -1.00 32.37 11.28
N SER A 907 -0.12 33.37 11.40
CA SER A 907 1.33 33.20 11.15
C SER A 907 2.05 32.28 12.13
N THR A 908 1.42 31.97 13.25
CA THR A 908 1.87 31.08 14.32
C THR A 908 1.34 29.66 14.19
N HIS A 909 0.67 29.31 13.09
CA HIS A 909 0.22 27.95 12.81
C HIS A 909 1.38 27.06 12.30
N SER A 910 1.36 25.76 12.61
CA SER A 910 2.32 24.78 12.09
C SER A 910 2.27 24.75 10.55
N PRO A 911 3.41 24.78 9.81
CA PRO A 911 4.79 24.48 10.24
C PRO A 911 5.64 25.70 10.65
N PHE A 912 5.02 26.82 11.07
CA PHE A 912 5.69 28.02 11.59
C PHE A 912 6.61 28.72 10.57
N LEU A 913 6.17 28.79 9.31
CA LEU A 913 6.89 29.47 8.23
C LEU A 913 6.46 30.95 8.14
N ILE A 914 7.43 31.86 8.10
CA ILE A 914 7.22 33.31 8.03
C ILE A 914 8.18 33.97 7.01
N ASN A 915 7.75 35.04 6.34
CA ASN A 915 8.53 35.69 5.25
C ASN A 915 9.88 36.27 5.73
N SER A 916 9.96 36.71 6.99
CA SER A 916 11.15 37.35 7.58
C SER A 916 11.86 36.47 8.62
N ALA A 917 11.90 35.16 8.41
CA ALA A 917 12.42 34.19 9.38
C ALA A 917 13.86 34.49 9.87
N GLY A 918 14.73 34.99 8.98
CA GLY A 918 16.10 35.37 9.36
C GLY A 918 16.17 36.56 10.33
N TYR A 919 15.28 37.55 10.19
CA TYR A 919 15.19 38.71 11.08
C TYR A 919 14.65 38.30 12.45
N TYR A 920 13.52 37.60 12.49
CA TYR A 920 12.93 37.15 13.75
C TYR A 920 13.77 36.07 14.44
N GLY A 921 14.51 35.25 13.69
CA GLY A 921 15.49 34.32 14.26
C GLY A 921 16.64 35.03 15.01
N LYS A 922 17.06 36.21 14.54
CA LYS A 922 18.01 37.06 15.27
C LYS A 922 17.38 37.64 16.54
N LYS A 923 16.11 38.11 16.47
CA LYS A 923 15.37 38.56 17.67
C LYS A 923 15.21 37.46 18.70
N PHE A 924 14.88 36.23 18.27
CA PHE A 924 14.79 35.06 19.14
C PHE A 924 16.14 34.78 19.84
N ASN A 925 17.24 34.74 19.08
CA ASN A 925 18.57 34.53 19.67
C ASN A 925 18.96 35.63 20.66
N ALA A 926 18.52 36.88 20.43
CA ALA A 926 18.73 37.99 21.36
C ALA A 926 17.87 37.84 22.62
N ALA A 927 16.60 37.46 22.49
CA ALA A 927 15.71 37.16 23.61
C ALA A 927 16.26 36.02 24.48
N LEU A 928 16.82 34.97 23.86
CA LEU A 928 17.43 33.83 24.55
C LEU A 928 18.66 34.24 25.41
N LYS A 929 19.40 35.27 24.99
CA LYS A 929 20.56 35.82 25.72
C LYS A 929 20.17 36.86 26.77
N SER A 930 18.89 37.25 26.85
CA SER A 930 18.42 38.27 27.78
C SER A 930 18.61 37.82 29.23
N PRO A 931 19.04 38.72 30.15
CA PRO A 931 19.07 38.42 31.58
C PRO A 931 17.68 38.23 32.18
N LYS A 932 16.61 38.56 31.44
CA LYS A 932 15.21 38.36 31.86
C LYS A 932 14.78 36.89 31.91
N LEU A 933 15.47 36.00 31.19
CA LEU A 933 15.18 34.57 31.21
C LEU A 933 16.11 33.86 32.20
N ASN A 934 15.53 33.06 33.10
CA ASN A 934 16.30 32.17 33.95
C ASN A 934 16.85 30.97 33.14
N LYS A 935 17.69 30.13 33.75
CA LYS A 935 18.30 28.99 33.05
C LYS A 935 17.26 28.02 32.48
N GLN A 936 16.26 27.64 33.28
CA GLN A 936 15.21 26.69 32.88
C GLN A 936 14.36 27.22 31.71
N GLN A 937 13.98 28.51 31.76
CA GLN A 937 13.25 29.18 30.68
C GLN A 937 14.07 29.19 29.38
N ARG A 938 15.39 29.45 29.46
CA ARG A 938 16.26 29.43 28.27
C ARG A 938 16.31 28.05 27.63
N ASP A 939 16.43 27.00 28.44
CA ASP A 939 16.52 25.63 27.94
C ASP A 939 15.20 25.24 27.25
N LEU A 940 14.05 25.50 27.89
CA LEU A 940 12.72 25.26 27.29
C LEU A 940 12.45 26.11 26.04
N ALA A 941 12.87 27.37 26.02
CA ALA A 941 12.70 28.22 24.86
C ALA A 941 13.56 27.76 23.67
N ALA A 942 14.77 27.25 23.94
CA ALA A 942 15.66 26.76 22.89
C ALA A 942 15.07 25.58 22.12
N GLU A 943 14.34 24.68 22.80
CA GLU A 943 13.63 23.54 22.20
C GLU A 943 12.51 23.96 21.24
N HIS A 944 11.91 25.14 21.48
CA HIS A 944 10.77 25.66 20.72
C HIS A 944 11.12 26.83 19.79
N LYS A 945 12.36 26.89 19.30
CA LYS A 945 12.88 28.00 18.48
C LYS A 945 11.97 28.40 17.31
N LYS A 946 11.40 27.45 16.57
CA LYS A 946 10.57 27.75 15.39
C LYS A 946 9.26 28.45 15.81
N GLN A 947 8.58 27.87 16.78
CA GLN A 947 7.33 28.36 17.37
C GLN A 947 7.52 29.78 17.93
N LEU A 948 8.56 29.97 18.76
CA LEU A 948 8.83 31.24 19.41
C LEU A 948 9.37 32.32 18.45
N THR A 949 10.00 31.92 17.34
CA THR A 949 10.35 32.84 16.25
C THR A 949 9.10 33.35 15.52
N ALA A 950 8.13 32.47 15.23
CA ALA A 950 6.86 32.87 14.64
C ALA A 950 6.01 33.72 15.61
N MET A 951 6.05 33.42 16.91
CA MET A 951 5.42 34.21 17.96
C MET A 951 5.92 35.66 17.97
N LEU A 952 7.25 35.86 17.90
CA LEU A 952 7.83 37.21 17.79
C LEU A 952 7.39 37.96 16.53
N ASN A 953 7.11 37.27 15.43
CA ASN A 953 6.55 37.88 14.22
C ASN A 953 5.09 38.32 14.43
N ALA A 954 4.26 37.46 15.03
CA ALA A 954 2.86 37.79 15.32
C ALA A 954 2.72 38.94 16.33
N ASP A 955 3.54 38.98 17.37
CA ASP A 955 3.58 40.10 18.33
C ASP A 955 4.05 41.42 17.68
N ASP A 956 4.99 41.35 16.75
CA ASP A 956 5.46 42.53 16.00
C ASP A 956 4.39 43.03 15.00
N ALA A 957 3.59 42.12 14.41
CA ALA A 957 2.43 42.48 13.61
C ALA A 957 1.36 43.20 14.44
N LEU A 958 1.10 42.73 15.66
CA LEU A 958 0.22 43.40 16.62
C LEU A 958 0.76 44.78 17.02
N ARG A 959 2.08 44.90 17.21
CA ARG A 959 2.74 46.20 17.46
C ARG A 959 2.52 47.18 16.31
N GLU A 960 2.68 46.71 15.08
CA GLU A 960 2.48 47.52 13.88
C GLU A 960 1.03 47.96 13.72
N LEU A 961 0.06 47.05 13.95
CA LEU A 961 -1.36 47.39 14.00
C LEU A 961 -1.59 48.58 14.93
N PHE A 962 -1.17 48.49 16.19
CA PHE A 962 -1.38 49.56 17.16
C PHE A 962 -0.60 50.84 16.82
N ALA A 963 0.59 50.74 16.23
CA ALA A 963 1.34 51.90 15.77
C ALA A 963 0.61 52.66 14.65
N ASN A 964 -0.07 51.94 13.76
CA ASN A 964 -0.87 52.53 12.69
C ASN A 964 -2.26 52.97 13.18
N TYR A 965 -2.90 52.20 14.05
CA TYR A 965 -4.22 52.54 14.61
C TYR A 965 -4.17 53.82 15.44
N ARG A 966 -3.11 54.03 16.24
CA ARG A 966 -2.90 55.25 17.04
C ARG A 966 -2.93 56.54 16.23
N LYS A 967 -2.67 56.47 14.92
CA LYS A 967 -2.71 57.63 14.01
C LYS A 967 -4.14 58.02 13.63
N ARG A 968 -5.13 57.17 13.91
CA ARG A 968 -6.53 57.39 13.54
C ARG A 968 -7.25 58.23 14.59
N ALA A 969 -8.16 59.09 14.13
CA ALA A 969 -8.95 59.96 15.01
C ALA A 969 -9.92 59.20 15.92
N ASP A 970 -10.24 57.94 15.62
CA ASP A 970 -11.14 57.08 16.38
C ASP A 970 -10.42 56.18 17.41
N PHE A 971 -9.08 56.22 17.50
CA PHE A 971 -8.30 55.38 18.42
C PHE A 971 -8.70 55.57 19.88
N ALA A 972 -8.79 56.81 20.34
CA ALA A 972 -9.12 57.14 21.73
C ALA A 972 -10.53 56.68 22.15
N ASN A 973 -11.42 56.41 21.17
CA ASN A 973 -12.78 55.92 21.37
C ASN A 973 -12.96 54.49 20.85
N THR A 974 -11.93 53.65 20.98
CA THR A 974 -11.97 52.25 20.56
C THR A 974 -11.59 51.33 21.72
N ILE A 975 -12.34 50.25 21.88
CA ILE A 975 -12.07 49.16 22.84
C ILE A 975 -11.47 47.99 22.07
N PHE A 976 -10.27 47.59 22.46
CA PHE A 976 -9.59 46.42 21.94
C PHE A 976 -9.70 45.28 22.94
N VAL A 977 -10.17 44.12 22.50
CA VAL A 977 -10.14 42.87 23.26
C VAL A 977 -9.15 41.95 22.56
N ILE A 978 -8.07 41.58 23.24
CA ILE A 978 -6.98 40.78 22.68
C ILE A 978 -6.89 39.49 23.47
N THR A 979 -6.97 38.36 22.79
CA THR A 979 -6.85 37.05 23.42
C THR A 979 -6.23 36.02 22.48
N GLY A 980 -5.75 34.90 23.01
CA GLY A 980 -5.38 33.74 22.20
C GLY A 980 -6.59 32.85 21.94
N ASP A 981 -6.61 32.13 20.82
CA ASP A 981 -7.65 31.11 20.62
C ASP A 981 -7.37 29.85 21.46
N HIS A 982 -6.11 29.42 21.56
CA HIS A 982 -5.60 28.36 22.43
C HIS A 982 -4.06 28.42 22.56
N SER A 983 -3.46 27.59 23.44
CA SER A 983 -2.00 27.36 23.45
C SER A 983 -1.58 26.45 22.29
N MET A 984 -0.37 26.65 21.75
CA MET A 984 0.18 25.83 20.65
C MET A 984 0.31 24.36 21.06
N PRO A 985 -0.30 23.42 20.31
CA PRO A 985 -0.13 21.98 20.55
C PRO A 985 1.31 21.47 20.50
N GLU A 986 2.14 22.13 19.71
CA GLU A 986 3.52 21.73 19.41
C GLU A 986 4.51 22.19 20.50
N VAL A 987 4.05 23.00 21.46
CA VAL A 987 4.82 23.42 22.63
C VAL A 987 4.53 22.46 23.78
N ILE A 988 5.58 21.96 24.43
CA ILE A 988 5.43 21.00 25.54
C ILE A 988 4.90 21.76 26.76
N LEU A 989 3.71 21.39 27.23
CA LEU A 989 3.05 22.02 28.37
C LEU A 989 3.33 21.27 29.67
N GLN A 990 3.49 22.02 30.77
CA GLN A 990 3.80 21.46 32.08
C GLN A 990 2.56 20.90 32.80
N SER A 991 1.40 21.54 32.66
CA SER A 991 0.11 21.06 33.17
C SER A 991 -0.91 20.92 32.05
N LYS A 992 -1.97 20.14 32.27
CA LYS A 992 -2.97 19.88 31.22
C LYS A 992 -3.90 21.08 31.00
N ILE A 993 -4.19 21.85 32.06
CA ILE A 993 -4.96 23.10 31.97
C ILE A 993 -4.22 24.18 31.16
N ASP A 994 -2.88 24.17 31.11
CA ASP A 994 -2.10 25.14 30.32
C ASP A 994 -2.45 25.11 28.83
N ARG A 995 -3.00 24.00 28.33
CA ARG A 995 -3.48 23.90 26.95
C ARG A 995 -4.55 24.96 26.64
N PHE A 996 -5.31 25.32 27.67
CA PHE A 996 -6.43 26.23 27.54
C PHE A 996 -6.11 27.62 28.07
N ARG A 997 -4.98 27.83 28.75
CA ARG A 997 -4.62 29.14 29.30
C ARG A 997 -4.14 30.09 28.21
N VAL A 998 -4.90 31.16 28.00
CA VAL A 998 -4.65 32.17 26.98
C VAL A 998 -4.53 33.54 27.64
N PRO A 999 -3.81 34.52 27.05
CA PRO A 999 -3.87 35.90 27.51
C PRO A 999 -5.28 36.45 27.27
N LEU A 1000 -5.77 37.32 28.14
CA LEU A 1000 -6.98 38.11 27.90
C LEU A 1000 -6.73 39.55 28.37
N VAL A 1001 -6.64 40.46 27.41
CA VAL A 1001 -6.31 41.86 27.62
C VAL A 1001 -7.39 42.73 27.00
N ILE A 1002 -8.00 43.62 27.80
CA ILE A 1002 -8.85 44.69 27.30
C ILE A 1002 -8.04 46.00 27.36
N TYR A 1003 -7.76 46.58 26.19
CA TYR A 1003 -7.03 47.83 26.06
C TYR A 1003 -7.94 48.92 25.47
N SER A 1004 -7.88 50.12 26.03
CA SER A 1004 -8.48 51.34 25.48
C SER A 1004 -7.85 52.55 26.16
N ASP A 1005 -7.77 53.69 25.48
CA ASP A 1005 -7.40 54.95 26.14
C ASP A 1005 -8.50 55.43 27.12
N MET A 1006 -9.66 54.78 27.09
CA MET A 1006 -10.73 54.96 28.06
C MET A 1006 -10.48 54.22 29.39
N VAL A 1007 -9.48 53.34 29.49
CA VAL A 1007 -9.16 52.65 30.76
C VAL A 1007 -8.73 53.67 31.80
N LYS A 1008 -9.47 53.78 32.90
CA LYS A 1008 -9.18 54.75 33.98
C LYS A 1008 -7.82 54.49 34.64
N GLN A 1009 -7.54 53.22 34.87
CA GLN A 1009 -6.33 52.76 35.55
C GLN A 1009 -6.05 51.31 35.15
N PRO A 1010 -4.81 50.96 34.77
CA PRO A 1010 -4.45 49.58 34.45
C PRO A 1010 -4.69 48.66 35.64
N LYS A 1011 -5.21 47.46 35.40
CA LYS A 1011 -5.56 46.53 36.47
C LYS A 1011 -5.42 45.08 36.04
N ARG A 1012 -4.84 44.26 36.92
CA ARG A 1012 -4.76 42.80 36.78
C ARG A 1012 -5.77 42.11 37.68
N PHE A 1013 -6.37 41.03 37.19
CA PHE A 1013 -7.38 40.24 37.88
C PHE A 1013 -6.96 38.77 37.93
N ASN A 1014 -7.03 38.19 39.13
CA ASN A 1014 -6.71 36.77 39.38
C ASN A 1014 -7.96 35.86 39.33
N SER A 1015 -9.12 36.40 38.94
CA SER A 1015 -10.32 35.59 38.79
C SER A 1015 -10.25 34.74 37.53
N MET A 1016 -10.60 33.47 37.65
CA MET A 1016 -10.75 32.58 36.51
C MET A 1016 -11.95 32.98 35.65
N VAL A 1017 -11.69 33.19 34.37
CA VAL A 1017 -12.67 33.59 33.35
C VAL A 1017 -12.42 32.78 32.08
N SER A 1018 -13.35 32.84 31.13
CA SER A 1018 -13.23 32.12 29.87
C SER A 1018 -13.68 32.93 28.66
N HIS A 1019 -13.48 32.38 27.46
CA HIS A 1019 -14.04 32.95 26.22
C HIS A 1019 -15.54 33.20 26.29
N PHE A 1020 -16.29 32.36 27.04
CA PHE A 1020 -17.74 32.52 27.22
C PHE A 1020 -18.12 33.82 27.93
N ASP A 1021 -17.20 34.43 28.66
CA ASP A 1021 -17.48 35.61 29.47
C ASP A 1021 -17.28 36.92 28.69
N VAL A 1022 -16.71 36.87 27.47
CA VAL A 1022 -16.38 38.05 26.67
C VAL A 1022 -17.63 38.74 26.11
N ALA A 1023 -18.45 38.05 25.31
CA ALA A 1023 -19.65 38.64 24.71
C ALA A 1023 -20.67 39.18 25.74
N PRO A 1024 -20.98 38.46 26.84
CA PRO A 1024 -21.88 38.98 27.87
C PRO A 1024 -21.36 40.28 28.50
N THR A 1025 -20.06 40.36 28.78
CA THR A 1025 -19.43 41.56 29.35
C THR A 1025 -19.56 42.78 28.45
N LEU A 1026 -19.25 42.59 27.16
CA LEU A 1026 -19.26 43.68 26.19
C LEU A 1026 -20.68 44.21 25.99
N LEU A 1027 -21.66 43.32 25.85
CA LEU A 1027 -23.06 43.74 25.68
C LEU A 1027 -23.64 44.36 26.94
N ALA A 1028 -23.28 43.90 28.14
CA ALA A 1028 -23.66 44.54 29.40
C ALA A 1028 -23.09 45.96 29.51
N TYR A 1029 -21.82 46.17 29.11
CA TYR A 1029 -21.22 47.51 29.06
C TYR A 1029 -21.97 48.44 28.12
N TYR A 1030 -22.22 48.01 26.88
CA TYR A 1030 -22.92 48.85 25.90
C TYR A 1030 -24.39 49.12 26.29
N ARG A 1031 -25.09 48.12 26.84
CA ARG A 1031 -26.47 48.26 27.36
C ARG A 1031 -26.56 49.39 28.38
N ASN A 1032 -25.69 49.35 29.39
CA ASN A 1032 -25.78 50.24 30.55
C ASN A 1032 -25.18 51.63 30.31
N ASN A 1033 -24.21 51.76 29.39
CA ASN A 1033 -23.51 53.03 29.18
C ASN A 1033 -23.97 53.80 27.93
N TYR A 1034 -24.46 53.11 26.90
CA TYR A 1034 -24.80 53.71 25.59
C TYR A 1034 -26.21 53.35 25.10
N ASN A 1035 -27.08 52.83 25.98
CA ASN A 1035 -28.49 52.51 25.70
C ASN A 1035 -28.69 51.58 24.49
N LEU A 1036 -27.78 50.64 24.25
CA LEU A 1036 -27.96 49.64 23.20
C LEU A 1036 -29.13 48.71 23.55
N SER A 1037 -29.96 48.42 22.55
CA SER A 1037 -30.99 47.40 22.64
C SER A 1037 -30.34 46.01 22.60
N THR A 1038 -30.35 45.30 23.73
CA THR A 1038 -29.83 43.94 23.87
C THR A 1038 -30.96 42.95 24.17
N PRO A 1039 -30.82 41.66 23.82
CA PRO A 1039 -31.84 40.66 24.14
C PRO A 1039 -32.07 40.54 25.65
N LYS A 1040 -33.34 40.34 26.05
CA LYS A 1040 -33.74 40.13 27.46
C LYS A 1040 -33.50 38.69 27.94
N THR A 1041 -33.31 37.77 27.01
CA THR A 1041 -33.09 36.33 27.26
C THR A 1041 -32.09 35.81 26.23
N VAL A 1042 -31.20 34.92 26.63
CA VAL A 1042 -30.06 34.44 25.83
C VAL A 1042 -29.85 32.94 26.00
N ALA A 1043 -28.96 32.36 25.21
CA ALA A 1043 -28.50 30.97 25.35
C ALA A 1043 -27.01 30.90 25.77
N TRP A 1044 -26.54 31.94 26.47
CA TRP A 1044 -25.13 32.12 26.82
C TRP A 1044 -24.71 31.21 27.97
N ILE A 1045 -23.52 30.62 27.85
CA ILE A 1045 -22.92 29.77 28.89
C ILE A 1045 -22.27 30.62 29.98
N GLY A 1046 -21.55 31.68 29.58
CA GLY A 1046 -20.82 32.57 30.48
C GLY A 1046 -21.71 33.62 31.12
N ASP A 1047 -21.23 34.19 32.23
CA ASP A 1047 -21.96 35.16 33.06
C ASP A 1047 -21.20 36.50 33.15
N GLY A 1048 -20.27 36.74 32.23
CA GLY A 1048 -19.45 37.94 32.17
C GLY A 1048 -18.15 37.86 32.98
N LEU A 1049 -17.21 38.76 32.64
CA LEU A 1049 -15.90 38.93 33.27
C LEU A 1049 -16.08 39.52 34.67
N LYS A 1050 -15.19 39.14 35.58
CA LYS A 1050 -15.29 39.43 37.02
C LYS A 1050 -13.92 39.85 37.55
N GLY A 1051 -13.89 40.48 38.73
CA GLY A 1051 -12.66 41.01 39.32
C GLY A 1051 -12.18 40.30 40.58
N SER A 1052 -13.01 39.45 41.17
CA SER A 1052 -12.70 38.63 42.35
C SER A 1052 -13.08 37.18 42.08
N ALA A 1053 -12.37 36.24 42.71
CA ALA A 1053 -12.79 34.84 42.72
C ALA A 1053 -14.20 34.75 43.30
N ASN A 1054 -15.15 34.16 42.57
CA ASN A 1054 -16.55 34.11 42.98
C ASN A 1054 -17.02 32.67 43.19
N LYS A 1055 -18.12 32.53 43.95
CA LYS A 1055 -18.82 31.27 44.25
C LYS A 1055 -19.01 30.42 42.99
N ALA A 1056 -19.00 29.10 43.16
CA ALA A 1056 -19.19 28.09 42.13
C ALA A 1056 -20.30 28.46 41.11
N GLY A 1057 -19.89 28.99 39.94
CA GLY A 1057 -20.79 29.29 38.82
C GLY A 1057 -21.16 28.04 38.02
N SER A 1058 -21.78 28.22 36.85
CA SER A 1058 -22.25 27.15 35.94
C SER A 1058 -21.15 26.19 35.44
N GLY A 1059 -19.88 26.55 35.66
CA GLY A 1059 -18.69 25.83 35.20
C GLY A 1059 -18.31 26.16 33.77
N ILE A 1060 -17.04 25.96 33.44
CA ILE A 1060 -16.43 26.28 32.15
C ILE A 1060 -16.24 24.94 31.40
N PRO A 1061 -17.14 24.59 30.48
CA PRO A 1061 -16.95 23.42 29.62
C PRO A 1061 -15.87 23.71 28.59
N ILE A 1062 -14.99 22.74 28.35
CA ILE A 1062 -13.86 22.91 27.44
C ILE A 1062 -13.82 21.73 26.46
N MET A 1063 -13.78 22.04 25.17
CA MET A 1063 -13.75 21.05 24.10
C MET A 1063 -12.34 20.95 23.51
N LYS A 1064 -11.61 19.85 23.78
CA LYS A 1064 -10.19 19.72 23.38
C LYS A 1064 -10.03 19.64 21.85
N SER A 1065 -10.88 18.87 21.19
CA SER A 1065 -11.00 18.68 19.73
C SER A 1065 -12.47 18.49 19.34
N LYS A 1066 -12.79 18.48 18.05
CA LYS A 1066 -14.17 18.33 17.51
C LYS A 1066 -14.91 17.05 17.96
N ASP A 1067 -14.26 16.11 18.63
CA ASP A 1067 -14.85 14.89 19.17
C ASP A 1067 -14.73 14.76 20.72
N GLN A 1068 -14.08 15.72 21.39
CA GLN A 1068 -13.65 15.58 22.78
C GLN A 1068 -14.16 16.71 23.69
N LEU A 1069 -15.45 16.67 24.03
CA LEU A 1069 -16.00 17.40 25.17
C LEU A 1069 -15.76 16.57 26.45
N GLN A 1070 -14.56 16.68 27.01
CA GLN A 1070 -14.11 15.89 28.15
C GLN A 1070 -13.46 16.71 29.27
N ASN A 1071 -13.31 18.02 29.07
CA ASN A 1071 -12.72 18.92 30.05
C ASN A 1071 -13.79 19.85 30.63
N PHE A 1072 -13.68 20.12 31.93
CA PHE A 1072 -14.62 20.99 32.63
C PHE A 1072 -13.95 21.62 33.84
N VAL A 1073 -14.05 22.94 33.97
CA VAL A 1073 -13.53 23.65 35.15
C VAL A 1073 -14.68 24.15 35.99
N PHE A 1074 -14.70 23.79 37.27
CA PHE A 1074 -15.74 24.19 38.21
C PHE A 1074 -15.11 24.66 39.52
N ALA A 1075 -15.32 25.93 39.85
CA ALA A 1075 -14.57 26.61 40.91
C ALA A 1075 -13.05 26.44 40.68
N ASN A 1076 -12.34 25.88 41.65
CA ASN A 1076 -10.92 25.57 41.57
C ASN A 1076 -10.65 24.09 41.22
N TYR A 1077 -11.55 23.41 40.51
CA TYR A 1077 -11.36 22.03 40.09
C TYR A 1077 -11.35 21.91 38.56
N HIS A 1078 -10.36 21.22 38.02
CA HIS A 1078 -10.31 20.83 36.62
C HIS A 1078 -10.61 19.34 36.49
N LEU A 1079 -11.65 19.01 35.72
CA LEU A 1079 -11.97 17.64 35.32
C LEU A 1079 -11.40 17.39 33.93
N GLN A 1080 -10.66 16.31 33.77
CA GLN A 1080 -10.19 15.81 32.48
C GLN A 1080 -10.21 14.28 32.46
N ASP A 1081 -10.82 13.70 31.42
CA ASP A 1081 -10.89 12.24 31.20
C ASP A 1081 -11.29 11.46 32.48
N LYS A 1082 -12.33 11.96 33.18
CA LYS A 1082 -12.88 11.43 34.45
C LYS A 1082 -12.00 11.57 35.69
N GLN A 1083 -10.79 12.13 35.56
CA GLN A 1083 -9.93 12.49 36.68
C GLN A 1083 -10.15 13.96 37.07
N VAL A 1084 -10.22 14.23 38.38
CA VAL A 1084 -10.42 15.58 38.92
C VAL A 1084 -9.12 16.03 39.57
N PHE A 1085 -8.72 17.24 39.22
CA PHE A 1085 -7.55 17.95 39.74
C PHE A 1085 -8.02 19.19 40.49
N ARG A 1086 -7.39 19.48 41.62
CA ARG A 1086 -7.52 20.76 42.31
C ARG A 1086 -6.51 21.72 41.69
N LEU A 1087 -6.96 22.94 41.42
CA LEU A 1087 -6.15 24.01 40.85
C LEU A 1087 -5.64 24.89 41.99
N THR A 1088 -4.32 24.89 42.19
CA THR A 1088 -3.60 25.80 43.09
C THR A 1088 -2.65 26.62 42.23
N ASP A 1089 -2.91 27.93 42.06
CA ASP A 1089 -2.16 28.80 41.13
C ASP A 1089 -2.02 28.21 39.71
N MET A 1090 -3.10 27.60 39.23
CA MET A 1090 -3.18 26.90 37.93
C MET A 1090 -2.29 25.66 37.80
N GLN A 1091 -1.71 25.15 38.89
CA GLN A 1091 -1.10 23.83 38.96
C GLN A 1091 -2.15 22.77 39.31
N GLU A 1092 -2.00 21.55 38.78
CA GLU A 1092 -2.98 20.48 38.90
C GLU A 1092 -2.58 19.41 39.92
N ASP A 1093 -3.28 19.38 41.06
CA ASP A 1093 -3.10 18.36 42.09
C ASP A 1093 -4.22 17.30 42.02
N PRO A 1094 -3.92 16.00 41.86
CA PRO A 1094 -4.95 14.96 41.79
C PRO A 1094 -5.83 14.90 43.05
N VAL A 1095 -7.16 14.89 42.88
CA VAL A 1095 -8.11 14.79 43.99
C VAL A 1095 -8.48 13.32 44.24
N SER A 1096 -8.17 12.82 45.44
CA SER A 1096 -8.56 11.48 45.91
C SER A 1096 -9.93 11.44 46.59
N ASP A 1097 -10.47 12.58 47.02
CA ASP A 1097 -11.77 12.68 47.69
C ASP A 1097 -12.93 12.34 46.71
N LEU A 1098 -13.63 11.23 46.99
CA LEU A 1098 -14.75 10.74 46.20
C LEU A 1098 -15.95 11.70 46.18
N LYS A 1099 -16.18 12.48 47.23
CA LYS A 1099 -17.29 13.44 47.34
C LYS A 1099 -17.05 14.64 46.44
N GLU A 1100 -15.83 15.20 46.47
CA GLU A 1100 -15.42 16.30 45.58
C GLU A 1100 -15.47 15.85 44.12
N ARG A 1101 -14.94 14.66 43.82
CA ARG A 1101 -14.96 14.08 42.47
C ARG A 1101 -16.38 13.87 41.95
N LYS A 1102 -17.28 13.30 42.77
CA LYS A 1102 -18.71 13.12 42.40
C LYS A 1102 -19.41 14.44 42.14
N LYS A 1103 -19.10 15.49 42.92
CA LYS A 1103 -19.66 16.82 42.73
C LYS A 1103 -19.30 17.38 41.36
N VAL A 1104 -18.01 17.45 41.02
CA VAL A 1104 -17.53 17.99 39.72
C VAL A 1104 -18.09 17.18 38.54
N LEU A 1105 -18.08 15.85 38.63
CA LEU A 1105 -18.65 14.97 37.62
C LEU A 1105 -20.16 15.20 37.42
N SER A 1106 -20.91 15.48 38.50
CA SER A 1106 -22.35 15.76 38.41
C SER A 1106 -22.64 17.01 37.58
N TYR A 1107 -21.92 18.12 37.85
CA TYR A 1107 -22.06 19.36 37.06
C TYR A 1107 -21.67 19.15 35.59
N PHE A 1108 -20.56 18.45 35.34
CA PHE A 1108 -20.15 18.16 33.98
C PHE A 1108 -21.13 17.27 33.22
N ASN A 1109 -21.63 16.20 33.85
CA ASN A 1109 -22.64 15.33 33.25
C ASN A 1109 -23.94 16.08 32.98
N ASN A 1110 -24.32 17.03 33.84
CA ASN A 1110 -25.47 17.87 33.61
C ASN A 1110 -25.28 18.77 32.37
N PHE A 1111 -24.12 19.43 32.24
CA PHE A 1111 -23.78 20.19 31.03
C PHE A 1111 -23.80 19.31 29.78
N ARG A 1112 -23.22 18.11 29.84
CA ARG A 1112 -23.25 17.15 28.72
C ARG A 1112 -24.68 16.76 28.36
N GLY A 1113 -25.56 16.54 29.34
CA GLY A 1113 -26.98 16.27 29.10
C GLY A 1113 -27.68 17.43 28.39
N MET A 1114 -27.44 18.67 28.83
CA MET A 1114 -27.96 19.88 28.16
C MET A 1114 -27.44 19.99 26.72
N ASN A 1115 -26.14 19.81 26.52
CA ASN A 1115 -25.50 19.88 25.20
C ASN A 1115 -26.00 18.78 24.25
N ASN A 1116 -26.20 17.56 24.76
CA ASN A 1116 -26.77 16.45 24.00
C ASN A 1116 -28.24 16.71 23.63
N SER A 1117 -29.05 17.22 24.56
CA SER A 1117 -30.45 17.60 24.32
C SER A 1117 -30.57 18.71 23.28
N PHE A 1118 -29.73 19.74 23.38
CA PHE A 1118 -29.61 20.78 22.35
C PHE A 1118 -29.24 20.17 20.99
N THR A 1119 -28.24 19.28 20.96
CA THR A 1119 -27.78 18.72 19.69
C THR A 1119 -28.82 17.84 19.01
N SER A 1120 -29.54 17.01 19.76
CA SER A 1120 -30.54 16.10 19.19
C SER A 1120 -31.80 16.84 18.70
N SER A 1121 -32.17 17.94 19.35
CA SER A 1121 -33.37 18.72 19.01
C SER A 1121 -33.09 19.90 18.08
N ASN A 1122 -31.84 20.34 18.00
CA ASN A 1122 -31.40 21.61 17.42
C ASN A 1122 -32.16 22.85 17.98
N LYS A 1123 -32.66 22.76 19.22
CA LYS A 1123 -33.39 23.83 19.92
C LYS A 1123 -32.46 24.55 20.90
N LEU A 1124 -31.95 25.72 20.50
CA LEU A 1124 -31.09 26.55 21.36
C LEU A 1124 -31.86 27.63 22.12
N ILE A 1125 -32.66 28.40 21.39
CA ILE A 1125 -33.57 29.43 21.86
C ILE A 1125 -34.78 29.46 20.90
N PRO A 1126 -36.00 29.83 21.34
CA PRO A 1126 -37.13 29.91 20.42
C PRO A 1126 -36.87 30.90 19.28
N ASP A 1127 -37.13 30.49 18.04
CA ASP A 1127 -36.98 31.32 16.84
C ASP A 1127 -37.73 32.65 16.97
N SER A 1128 -38.92 32.62 17.58
CA SER A 1128 -39.76 33.79 17.85
C SER A 1128 -39.04 34.84 18.70
N THR A 1129 -38.21 34.43 19.67
CA THR A 1129 -37.42 35.34 20.51
C THR A 1129 -36.39 36.12 19.67
N VAL A 1130 -35.69 35.43 18.77
CA VAL A 1130 -34.68 36.04 17.90
C VAL A 1130 -35.34 36.93 16.84
N VAL A 1131 -36.39 36.43 16.19
CA VAL A 1131 -37.15 37.16 15.17
C VAL A 1131 -37.79 38.43 15.74
N ASN A 1132 -38.43 38.34 16.92
CA ASN A 1132 -39.07 39.49 17.55
C ASN A 1132 -38.05 40.56 17.97
N PHE A 1133 -36.90 40.15 18.50
CA PHE A 1133 -35.81 41.07 18.80
C PHE A 1133 -35.35 41.83 17.56
N PHE A 1134 -35.16 41.17 16.42
CA PHE A 1134 -34.74 41.88 15.19
C PHE A 1134 -35.86 42.68 14.51
N ARG A 1135 -37.14 42.34 14.74
CA ARG A 1135 -38.31 43.10 14.23
C ARG A 1135 -38.68 44.34 15.05
N SER A 1136 -38.44 44.34 16.36
CA SER A 1136 -38.75 45.50 17.20
C SER A 1136 -37.90 46.70 16.76
N ARG A 1137 -38.55 47.77 16.31
CA ARG A 1137 -37.89 49.01 15.90
C ARG A 1137 -37.15 49.67 17.06
#